data_AF-A0A409W5L4-F1
#
_entry.id   AF-A0A409W5L4-F1
#
_cell.length_a   1.000
_cell.length_b   1.000
_cell.length_c   1.000
_cell.angle_alpha   90.00
_cell.angle_beta   90.00
_cell.angle_gamma   90.00
#
_symmetry.space_group_name_H-M   'P 1'
#
loop_
_entity.id
_entity.type
_entity.pdbx_description
1 polymer ?
#
loop_
_entity_poly.entity_id
_entity_poly.type
_entity_poly.pdbx_seq_one_letter_code
_entity_poly.pdbx_strand_id
1 'polypeptide(L)'
;MYESVFSLKTILLFGLTEIFGILCFATRTPFTRWLSFTALLGIIYFQLYHTKIVMSNSVGPYGVGARLVGILCVVFEPMFVRDALKRSRWIGDKKASETELKKANGNGKATYDASKGEALDIDSASFSQRFMWSLSLYANPRAIGWAHENPAILPPRPSSWTSRRGFIRWQIIHVLIVTLIHDVDLTLMRRNPYFLGLPIPADASILLKALWLLHRGVGEGIIAASGTILNLSNQAIVWVALGTSDIASWRPVLGSMTEAYTVRNLWGKAWHQIFRRPFTMIGNTIADAIRLPKRGKLRLYFVLFTAFALSAAIHSCGDFVILGSWRETKSWTFFLPQVGAIWFEDVVIKLGRRAGIRKNFFTVMLGYVWVLAWLAMITGPMTESHVKAKFYEGRMEFSIVDGLLTGQWSQIQTHTHSQSTDVLVTRVFHTSPAIPTRPGRAMYESVVNLTTIVLYFLTEALGVLCISVRPYSMRWVVFLALLGLIYFQLYHTKMEAINFSTKHGLGCRFASVVCLVSECMFKRDVLREFRWIGDKKEQASDMTKTNGKATNGVHTEKHTSEAEEKEKETDITTASFLKRFHHGLSIYSNPRGIGWAHQQSGLPPRPASWRTRKGYILSKIPYILTCWFLYDLNLTLTRRNPYFLNIPVPSDASIFLKALWLAHRGIGEGLCVAMGMSLNLDCVSILFVSLGLADVASYRPLFGSISDGYTVQNLWGKAWHQTFRRPFLVIANGMADVLHLPKKTKLQAYFVFVGVFAVSCLLHSVGDFALVGSWRETKTWTFFLPQAGAIFFESIIISLAKKAGIRKNVVTVAIGYAWVISWLAFITGPITESHAKHGYYSDRFEFSFVDGLWTGQWNHYPHTDVFKWY
;
A
#
# COMPACT_ATOMS: atom_id res chain seq x y z
N MET A 1 -0.40 -12.84 28.68
CA MET A 1 -1.24 -11.86 27.97
C MET A 1 -1.33 -12.35 26.53
N TYR A 2 -2.42 -13.03 26.17
CA TYR A 2 -2.60 -13.66 24.85
C TYR A 2 -2.86 -12.57 23.80
N GLU A 3 -2.03 -12.46 22.77
CA GLU A 3 -2.29 -11.59 21.61
C GLU A 3 -3.39 -12.21 20.73
N SER A 4 -4.65 -12.03 21.12
CA SER A 4 -5.84 -12.33 20.30
C SER A 4 -6.34 -11.09 19.53
N VAL A 5 -5.50 -10.06 19.40
CA VAL A 5 -5.81 -8.85 18.65
C VAL A 5 -4.99 -8.89 17.39
N PHE A 6 -5.63 -8.82 16.22
CA PHE A 6 -4.94 -8.53 14.97
C PHE A 6 -3.91 -7.44 15.25
N SER A 7 -2.64 -7.64 14.90
CA SER A 7 -1.69 -6.54 14.97
C SER A 7 -2.31 -5.34 14.26
N LEU A 8 -2.22 -4.13 14.82
CA LEU A 8 -2.80 -2.93 14.19
C LEU A 8 -2.41 -2.83 12.71
N LYS A 9 -1.20 -3.32 12.38
CA LYS A 9 -0.69 -3.48 11.02
C LYS A 9 -1.56 -4.39 10.14
N THR A 10 -1.96 -5.56 10.63
CA THR A 10 -2.85 -6.49 9.91
C THR A 10 -4.24 -5.88 9.71
N ILE A 11 -4.80 -5.18 10.71
CA ILE A 11 -6.10 -4.49 10.57
C ILE A 11 -6.01 -3.40 9.50
N LEU A 12 -4.97 -2.57 9.56
CA LEU A 12 -4.77 -1.49 8.60
C LEU A 12 -4.55 -2.02 7.18
N LEU A 13 -3.74 -3.07 7.02
CA LEU A 13 -3.52 -3.71 5.72
C LEU A 13 -4.81 -4.31 5.16
N PHE A 14 -5.60 -4.99 5.98
CA PHE A 14 -6.89 -5.53 5.56
C PHE A 14 -7.86 -4.41 5.18
N GLY A 15 -7.91 -3.33 5.97
CA GLY A 15 -8.69 -2.13 5.64
C GLY A 15 -8.24 -1.49 4.32
N LEU A 16 -6.93 -1.45 4.04
CA LEU A 16 -6.39 -0.99 2.76
C LEU A 16 -6.84 -1.91 1.61
N THR A 17 -6.80 -3.23 1.78
CA THR A 17 -7.30 -4.17 0.75
C THR A 17 -8.76 -3.87 0.40
N GLU A 18 -9.62 -3.69 1.39
CA GLU A 18 -11.04 -3.38 1.17
C GLU A 18 -11.22 -2.01 0.49
N ILE A 19 -10.47 -0.98 0.92
CA ILE A 19 -10.50 0.37 0.31
C ILE A 19 -10.08 0.31 -1.16
N PHE A 20 -8.96 -0.36 -1.48
CA PHE A 20 -8.51 -0.50 -2.86
C PHE A 20 -9.46 -1.34 -3.71
N GLY A 21 -10.10 -2.36 -3.12
CA GLY A 21 -11.22 -3.08 -3.74
C GLY A 21 -12.35 -2.14 -4.15
N ILE A 22 -12.80 -1.26 -3.24
CA ILE A 22 -13.85 -0.27 -3.51
C ILE A 22 -13.41 0.77 -4.57
N LEU A 23 -12.14 1.18 -4.55
CA LEU A 23 -11.60 2.15 -5.51
C LEU A 23 -11.56 1.62 -6.95
N CYS A 24 -11.46 0.30 -7.14
CA CYS A 24 -11.62 -0.32 -8.46
C CYS A 24 -13.00 -0.02 -9.07
N PHE A 25 -14.02 0.22 -8.25
CA PHE A 25 -15.36 0.65 -8.68
C PHE A 25 -15.50 2.17 -8.71
N ALA A 26 -14.97 2.89 -7.70
CA ALA A 26 -15.24 4.33 -7.48
C ALA A 26 -14.48 5.29 -8.41
N THR A 27 -13.43 4.80 -9.09
CA THR A 27 -12.57 5.62 -9.93
C THR A 27 -13.10 5.76 -11.36
N ARG A 28 -13.09 7.00 -11.89
CA ARG A 28 -13.71 7.34 -13.18
C ARG A 28 -12.96 6.75 -14.37
N THR A 29 -11.64 6.87 -14.39
CA THR A 29 -10.84 6.54 -15.58
C THR A 29 -10.33 5.10 -15.55
N PRO A 30 -10.20 4.43 -16.71
CA PRO A 30 -9.57 3.11 -16.78
C PRO A 30 -8.18 3.10 -16.13
N PHE A 31 -7.37 4.14 -16.37
CA PHE A 31 -6.04 4.25 -15.77
C PHE A 31 -6.08 4.24 -14.23
N THR A 32 -6.95 5.05 -13.62
CA THR A 32 -7.08 5.09 -12.15
C THR A 32 -7.61 3.78 -11.56
N ARG A 33 -8.48 3.06 -12.29
CA ARG A 33 -8.93 1.73 -11.88
C ARG A 33 -7.79 0.72 -11.90
N TRP A 34 -7.00 0.71 -12.97
CA TRP A 34 -5.81 -0.13 -13.08
C TRP A 34 -4.77 0.17 -12.01
N LEU A 35 -4.55 1.45 -11.67
CA LEU A 35 -3.68 1.83 -10.56
C LEU A 35 -4.19 1.26 -9.22
N SER A 36 -5.49 1.41 -8.92
CA SER A 36 -6.09 0.84 -7.70
C SER A 36 -6.00 -0.68 -7.68
N PHE A 37 -6.19 -1.34 -8.82
CA PHE A 37 -6.09 -2.77 -8.95
C PHE A 37 -4.66 -3.29 -8.79
N THR A 38 -3.65 -2.59 -9.34
CA THR A 38 -2.23 -2.95 -9.13
C THR A 38 -1.83 -2.77 -7.68
N ALA A 39 -2.28 -1.69 -7.02
CA ALA A 39 -2.05 -1.51 -5.58
C ALA A 39 -2.72 -2.62 -4.76
N LEU A 40 -3.96 -2.99 -5.10
CA LEU A 40 -4.67 -4.11 -4.49
C LEU A 40 -3.88 -5.42 -4.62
N LEU A 41 -3.37 -5.75 -5.81
CA LEU A 41 -2.55 -6.94 -6.04
C LEU A 41 -1.27 -6.92 -5.20
N GLY A 42 -0.59 -5.78 -5.11
CA GLY A 42 0.60 -5.62 -4.29
C GLY A 42 0.31 -5.82 -2.80
N ILE A 43 -0.80 -5.28 -2.29
CA ILE A 43 -1.22 -5.44 -0.89
C ILE A 43 -1.60 -6.90 -0.60
N ILE A 44 -2.32 -7.57 -1.51
CA ILE A 44 -2.68 -8.99 -1.37
C ILE A 44 -1.43 -9.87 -1.36
N TYR A 45 -0.52 -9.66 -2.31
CA TYR A 45 0.77 -10.36 -2.34
C TYR A 45 1.51 -10.16 -1.02
N PHE A 46 1.58 -8.92 -0.54
CA PHE A 46 2.23 -8.61 0.72
C PHE A 46 1.59 -9.35 1.91
N GLN A 47 0.26 -9.33 2.01
CA GLN A 47 -0.44 -10.03 3.09
C GLN A 47 -0.21 -11.54 3.05
N LEU A 48 -0.27 -12.15 1.87
CA LEU A 48 -0.06 -13.59 1.74
C LEU A 48 1.37 -14.01 2.14
N TYR A 49 2.40 -13.30 1.69
CA TYR A 49 3.78 -13.79 1.83
C TYR A 49 4.56 -13.18 2.99
N HIS A 50 4.10 -12.07 3.55
CA HIS A 50 4.91 -11.30 4.51
C HIS A 50 4.16 -10.90 5.78
N THR A 51 2.83 -11.04 5.84
CA THR A 51 2.13 -10.97 7.12
C THR A 51 2.04 -12.36 7.72
N LYS A 52 2.70 -12.58 8.87
CA LYS A 52 2.40 -13.73 9.71
C LYS A 52 1.01 -13.47 10.32
N ILE A 53 -0.05 -13.94 9.65
CA ILE A 53 -1.42 -13.85 10.19
C ILE A 53 -1.51 -14.87 11.31
N VAL A 54 -1.10 -14.46 12.52
CA VAL A 54 -1.18 -15.27 13.73
C VAL A 54 -2.47 -14.90 14.44
N MET A 55 -3.40 -15.84 14.55
CA MET A 55 -4.55 -15.74 15.43
C MET A 55 -4.54 -16.95 16.37
N SER A 56 -5.18 -16.82 17.54
CA SER A 56 -5.32 -17.90 18.51
C SER A 56 -6.16 -19.09 18.02
N ASN A 57 -6.83 -18.97 16.87
CA ASN A 57 -7.55 -20.04 16.18
C ASN A 57 -7.30 -20.00 14.65
N SER A 58 -7.33 -21.14 13.96
CA SER A 58 -7.04 -21.19 12.51
C SER A 58 -8.24 -20.77 11.62
N VAL A 59 -9.44 -20.61 12.19
CA VAL A 59 -10.65 -20.23 11.43
C VAL A 59 -10.60 -18.78 10.93
N GLY A 60 -10.14 -17.84 11.75
CA GLY A 60 -9.99 -16.42 11.37
C GLY A 60 -8.98 -16.20 10.23
N PRO A 61 -7.74 -16.71 10.34
CA PRO A 61 -6.71 -16.59 9.30
C PRO A 61 -7.15 -17.21 7.97
N TYR A 62 -7.84 -18.36 7.99
CA TYR A 62 -8.40 -18.98 6.79
C TYR A 62 -9.36 -18.03 6.05
N GLY A 63 -10.29 -17.42 6.81
CA GLY A 63 -11.24 -16.46 6.26
C GLY A 63 -10.57 -15.24 5.64
N VAL A 64 -9.49 -14.74 6.24
CA VAL A 64 -8.68 -13.65 5.68
C VAL A 64 -8.05 -14.08 4.35
N GLY A 65 -7.38 -15.24 4.31
CA GLY A 65 -6.78 -15.77 3.08
C GLY A 65 -7.78 -15.95 1.94
N ALA A 66 -8.95 -16.54 2.24
CA ALA A 66 -10.05 -16.67 1.29
C ALA A 66 -10.58 -15.32 0.81
N ARG A 67 -10.69 -14.34 1.72
CA ARG A 67 -11.17 -12.99 1.37
C ARG A 67 -10.23 -12.29 0.40
N LEU A 68 -8.91 -12.40 0.55
CA LEU A 68 -7.94 -11.72 -0.32
C LEU A 68 -8.15 -12.03 -1.81
N VAL A 69 -8.35 -13.31 -2.16
CA VAL A 69 -8.66 -13.70 -3.56
C VAL A 69 -10.13 -13.53 -3.91
N GLY A 70 -11.03 -13.66 -2.94
CA GLY A 70 -12.45 -13.35 -3.14
C GLY A 70 -12.67 -11.92 -3.63
N ILE A 71 -11.91 -10.95 -3.11
CA ILE A 71 -11.96 -9.55 -3.56
C ILE A 71 -11.57 -9.43 -5.04
N LEU A 72 -10.53 -10.14 -5.49
CA LEU A 72 -10.11 -10.14 -6.90
C LEU A 72 -11.24 -10.62 -7.82
N CYS A 73 -12.01 -11.60 -7.39
CA CYS A 73 -13.18 -12.08 -8.14
C CYS A 73 -14.28 -11.01 -8.21
N VAL A 74 -14.54 -10.29 -7.11
CA VAL A 74 -15.56 -9.22 -7.05
C VAL A 74 -15.16 -8.03 -7.92
N VAL A 75 -13.90 -7.58 -7.87
CA VAL A 75 -13.41 -6.43 -8.66
C VAL A 75 -13.15 -6.77 -10.13
N PHE A 76 -13.28 -8.03 -10.54
CA PHE A 76 -13.06 -8.42 -11.94
C PHE A 76 -13.99 -7.65 -12.90
N GLU A 77 -15.26 -7.54 -12.55
CA GLU A 77 -16.26 -6.89 -13.39
C GLU A 77 -15.91 -5.43 -13.77
N PRO A 78 -15.67 -4.50 -12.83
CA PRO A 78 -15.34 -3.12 -13.17
C PRO A 78 -14.00 -2.95 -13.90
N MET A 79 -13.13 -3.95 -13.82
CA MET A 79 -11.80 -3.95 -14.43
C MET A 79 -11.82 -4.47 -15.88
N PHE A 80 -12.53 -5.56 -16.12
CA PHE A 80 -12.41 -6.33 -17.37
C PHE A 80 -13.68 -6.30 -18.24
N VAL A 81 -14.81 -5.84 -17.70
CA VAL A 81 -16.08 -5.80 -18.45
C VAL A 81 -16.44 -4.37 -18.81
N ARG A 82 -16.48 -4.09 -20.12
CA ARG A 82 -16.84 -2.78 -20.66
C ARG A 82 -18.25 -2.37 -20.22
N ASP A 83 -18.39 -1.10 -19.82
CA ASP A 83 -19.65 -0.48 -19.39
C ASP A 83 -20.39 -1.24 -18.26
N ALA A 84 -19.70 -2.08 -17.47
CA ALA A 84 -20.32 -2.84 -16.39
C ALA A 84 -20.89 -1.95 -15.28
N LEU A 85 -20.16 -0.90 -14.91
CA LEU A 85 -20.61 0.07 -13.90
C LEU A 85 -21.84 0.86 -14.38
N LYS A 86 -21.92 1.22 -15.66
CA LYS A 86 -23.09 1.91 -16.25
C LYS A 86 -24.36 1.06 -16.22
N ARG A 87 -24.20 -0.27 -16.31
CA ARG A 87 -25.32 -1.23 -16.22
C ARG A 87 -25.77 -1.51 -14.78
N SER A 88 -25.01 -1.03 -13.79
CA SER A 88 -25.27 -1.24 -12.37
C SER A 88 -26.11 -0.09 -11.81
N ARG A 89 -27.43 -0.09 -12.08
CA ARG A 89 -28.35 0.91 -11.53
C ARG A 89 -29.03 0.37 -10.28
N TRP A 90 -29.13 1.18 -9.23
CA TRP A 90 -29.96 0.86 -8.08
C TRP A 90 -31.44 1.01 -8.49
N ILE A 91 -32.26 -0.02 -8.27
CA ILE A 91 -33.70 0.02 -8.57
C ILE A 91 -34.54 -0.09 -7.28
N GLY A 92 -33.90 -0.33 -6.13
CA GLY A 92 -34.61 -0.60 -4.88
C GLY A 92 -35.50 -1.83 -4.99
N ASP A 93 -36.57 -1.88 -4.20
CA ASP A 93 -37.44 -3.05 -4.12
C ASP A 93 -38.42 -3.22 -5.31
N LYS A 94 -38.33 -2.37 -6.33
CA LYS A 94 -39.35 -2.25 -7.40
C LYS A 94 -39.44 -3.46 -8.35
N LYS A 95 -38.42 -4.33 -8.40
CA LYS A 95 -38.44 -5.55 -9.24
C LYS A 95 -39.14 -6.75 -8.59
N ALA A 96 -39.18 -6.80 -7.26
CA ALA A 96 -39.86 -7.89 -6.55
C ALA A 96 -41.39 -7.72 -6.63
N SER A 97 -41.88 -6.48 -6.46
CA SER A 97 -43.31 -6.18 -6.61
C SER A 97 -43.81 -6.45 -8.03
N GLU A 98 -43.01 -6.21 -9.07
CA GLU A 98 -43.38 -6.54 -10.47
C GLU A 98 -43.64 -8.03 -10.71
N THR A 99 -42.90 -8.91 -10.04
CA THR A 99 -43.05 -10.38 -10.22
C THR A 99 -44.24 -10.91 -9.43
N GLU A 100 -44.54 -10.30 -8.28
CA GLU A 100 -45.74 -10.59 -7.48
C GLU A 100 -47.00 -9.99 -8.12
N LEU A 101 -46.93 -8.77 -8.68
CA LEU A 101 -48.02 -8.12 -9.42
C LEU A 101 -48.32 -8.81 -10.76
N LYS A 102 -47.29 -9.33 -11.47
CA LYS A 102 -47.49 -10.14 -12.69
C LYS A 102 -48.09 -11.52 -12.42
N LYS A 103 -47.95 -12.05 -11.20
CA LYS A 103 -48.68 -13.25 -10.75
C LYS A 103 -50.12 -12.94 -10.35
N ALA A 104 -50.42 -11.71 -9.94
CA ALA A 104 -51.75 -11.27 -9.53
C ALA A 104 -52.65 -10.86 -10.71
N ASN A 105 -52.10 -10.26 -11.77
CA ASN A 105 -52.89 -9.80 -12.92
C ASN A 105 -52.54 -10.57 -14.20
N GLY A 106 -53.32 -11.61 -14.47
CA GLY A 106 -53.44 -12.16 -15.83
C GLY A 106 -54.03 -11.10 -16.76
N ASN A 107 -53.36 -10.85 -17.88
CA ASN A 107 -53.76 -9.94 -18.96
C ASN A 107 -53.80 -8.43 -18.61
N GLY A 108 -52.67 -7.76 -18.85
CA GLY A 108 -52.63 -6.31 -18.99
C GLY A 108 -51.25 -5.83 -19.41
N LYS A 109 -51.11 -5.38 -20.66
CA LYS A 109 -49.93 -4.64 -21.12
C LYS A 109 -49.85 -3.32 -20.35
N ALA A 110 -49.04 -3.25 -19.31
CA ALA A 110 -48.64 -1.99 -18.70
C ALA A 110 -47.35 -1.50 -19.37
N THR A 111 -47.46 -0.47 -20.21
CA THR A 111 -46.34 0.40 -20.56
C THR A 111 -46.04 1.27 -19.34
N TYR A 112 -44.88 1.07 -18.71
CA TYR A 112 -44.42 1.95 -17.63
C TYR A 112 -43.21 2.76 -18.07
N ASP A 113 -43.30 4.07 -17.86
CA ASP A 113 -42.28 5.06 -18.15
C ASP A 113 -41.16 5.00 -17.11
N ALA A 114 -39.95 4.67 -17.56
CA ALA A 114 -38.75 4.44 -16.75
C ALA A 114 -38.14 5.72 -16.15
N SER A 115 -38.82 6.86 -16.24
CA SER A 115 -38.28 8.21 -16.00
C SER A 115 -38.26 8.70 -14.54
N LYS A 116 -38.91 8.03 -13.59
CA LYS A 116 -39.11 8.56 -12.20
C LYS A 116 -38.30 7.90 -11.07
N GLY A 117 -37.15 7.32 -11.39
CA GLY A 117 -36.08 7.12 -10.41
C GLY A 117 -34.83 7.63 -11.08
N GLU A 118 -34.41 8.86 -10.78
CA GLU A 118 -33.19 9.42 -11.35
C GLU A 118 -32.04 8.46 -11.05
N ALA A 119 -31.64 7.68 -12.04
CA ALA A 119 -30.45 6.86 -11.97
C ALA A 119 -29.31 7.86 -11.80
N LEU A 120 -28.69 7.88 -10.62
CA LEU A 120 -27.51 8.70 -10.37
C LEU A 120 -26.53 8.44 -11.51
N ASP A 121 -26.30 9.45 -12.35
CA ASP A 121 -25.33 9.33 -13.42
C ASP A 121 -23.94 9.27 -12.77
N ILE A 122 -23.46 8.04 -12.58
CA ILE A 122 -22.23 7.75 -11.84
C ILE A 122 -21.03 8.44 -12.49
N ASP A 123 -21.11 8.70 -13.79
CA ASP A 123 -20.06 9.39 -14.54
C ASP A 123 -20.03 10.88 -14.18
N SER A 124 -21.17 11.51 -13.86
CA SER A 124 -21.25 12.92 -13.43
C SER A 124 -21.20 13.13 -11.90
N ALA A 125 -21.54 12.11 -11.11
CA ALA A 125 -21.57 12.14 -9.64
C ALA A 125 -20.25 12.54 -8.97
N SER A 126 -20.31 13.15 -7.77
CA SER A 126 -19.14 13.51 -6.96
C SER A 126 -18.35 12.27 -6.53
N PHE A 127 -17.08 12.42 -6.12
CA PHE A 127 -16.31 11.26 -5.67
C PHE A 127 -16.90 10.60 -4.42
N SER A 128 -17.38 11.37 -3.45
CA SER A 128 -18.00 10.80 -2.25
C SER A 128 -19.26 10.00 -2.60
N GLN A 129 -20.09 10.52 -3.50
CA GLN A 129 -21.27 9.80 -4.00
C GLN A 129 -20.86 8.51 -4.73
N ARG A 130 -19.85 8.57 -5.61
CA ARG A 130 -19.31 7.38 -6.29
C ARG A 130 -18.72 6.38 -5.31
N PHE A 131 -18.00 6.84 -4.29
CA PHE A 131 -17.38 5.99 -3.29
C PHE A 131 -18.44 5.26 -2.47
N MET A 132 -19.48 5.96 -2.00
CA MET A 132 -20.59 5.34 -1.26
C MET A 132 -21.42 4.40 -2.13
N TRP A 133 -21.65 4.76 -3.39
CA TRP A 133 -22.28 3.89 -4.38
C TRP A 133 -21.45 2.62 -4.62
N SER A 134 -20.13 2.77 -4.79
CA SER A 134 -19.19 1.66 -4.98
C SER A 134 -19.09 0.78 -3.76
N LEU A 135 -19.04 1.35 -2.56
CA LEU A 135 -19.08 0.61 -1.30
C LEU A 135 -20.35 -0.23 -1.21
N SER A 136 -21.50 0.34 -1.59
CA SER A 136 -22.80 -0.36 -1.58
C SER A 136 -22.83 -1.53 -2.57
N LEU A 137 -22.25 -1.36 -3.76
CA LEU A 137 -22.17 -2.42 -4.77
C LEU A 137 -21.15 -3.51 -4.37
N TYR A 138 -20.00 -3.08 -3.85
CA TYR A 138 -18.91 -3.94 -3.41
C TYR A 138 -19.31 -4.82 -2.20
N ALA A 139 -20.04 -4.24 -1.24
CA ALA A 139 -20.57 -4.96 -0.09
C ALA A 139 -21.76 -5.88 -0.44
N ASN A 140 -22.31 -5.78 -1.65
CA ASN A 140 -23.48 -6.54 -2.10
C ASN A 140 -23.16 -7.35 -3.38
N PRO A 141 -22.29 -8.37 -3.29
CA PRO A 141 -21.91 -9.20 -4.46
C PRO A 141 -23.07 -10.01 -5.03
N ARG A 142 -24.16 -10.18 -4.26
CA ARG A 142 -25.43 -10.80 -4.69
C ARG A 142 -26.33 -9.83 -5.46
N ALA A 143 -25.97 -8.56 -5.53
CA ALA A 143 -26.67 -7.51 -6.27
C ALA A 143 -28.14 -7.32 -5.85
N ILE A 144 -28.48 -7.54 -4.58
CA ILE A 144 -29.85 -7.37 -4.08
C ILE A 144 -30.26 -5.89 -4.21
N GLY A 145 -31.38 -5.58 -4.86
CA GLY A 145 -31.87 -4.22 -5.12
C GLY A 145 -31.25 -3.52 -6.34
N TRP A 146 -30.36 -4.20 -7.06
CA TRP A 146 -29.69 -3.65 -8.25
C TRP A 146 -30.30 -4.16 -9.56
N ALA A 147 -30.07 -3.45 -10.66
CA ALA A 147 -30.66 -3.76 -11.96
C ALA A 147 -30.36 -5.15 -12.48
N HIS A 148 -29.22 -5.69 -12.08
CA HIS A 148 -28.73 -7.02 -12.42
C HIS A 148 -28.97 -8.04 -11.30
N GLU A 149 -29.85 -7.76 -10.33
CA GLU A 149 -30.38 -8.77 -9.41
C GLU A 149 -31.02 -9.92 -10.19
N ASN A 150 -30.81 -11.15 -9.73
CA ASN A 150 -31.46 -12.34 -10.28
C ASN A 150 -32.38 -13.00 -9.24
N PRO A 151 -33.67 -12.59 -9.15
CA PRO A 151 -34.60 -13.08 -8.14
C PRO A 151 -34.88 -14.58 -8.24
N ALA A 152 -34.75 -15.20 -9.42
CA ALA A 152 -35.07 -16.61 -9.63
C ALA A 152 -34.11 -17.58 -8.91
N ILE A 153 -32.95 -17.08 -8.47
CA ILE A 153 -31.89 -17.88 -7.83
C ILE A 153 -31.72 -17.49 -6.36
N LEU A 154 -32.19 -16.31 -5.97
CA LEU A 154 -32.12 -15.85 -4.59
C LEU A 154 -33.25 -16.46 -3.75
N PRO A 155 -33.00 -16.78 -2.48
CA PRO A 155 -34.06 -17.21 -1.58
C PRO A 155 -35.19 -16.17 -1.53
N PRO A 156 -36.46 -16.62 -1.39
CA PRO A 156 -37.59 -15.73 -1.22
C PRO A 156 -37.43 -14.94 0.08
N ARG A 157 -38.04 -13.75 0.13
CA ARG A 157 -38.10 -12.96 1.36
C ARG A 157 -39.10 -13.62 2.32
N PRO A 158 -38.73 -13.87 3.59
CA PRO A 158 -39.68 -14.36 4.56
C PRO A 158 -40.84 -13.36 4.75
N SER A 159 -42.07 -13.86 4.66
CA SER A 159 -43.29 -13.05 4.84
C SER A 159 -43.42 -12.44 6.24
N SER A 160 -42.69 -12.98 7.23
CA SER A 160 -42.64 -12.49 8.61
C SER A 160 -41.82 -11.21 8.80
N TRP A 161 -41.11 -10.74 7.77
CA TRP A 161 -40.24 -9.56 7.84
C TRP A 161 -40.99 -8.24 7.55
N THR A 162 -42.15 -8.06 8.18
CA THR A 162 -43.04 -6.92 7.94
C THR A 162 -42.70 -5.68 8.78
N SER A 163 -41.96 -5.84 9.88
CA SER A 163 -41.56 -4.73 10.75
C SER A 163 -40.08 -4.82 11.16
N ARG A 164 -39.45 -3.66 11.41
CA ARG A 164 -38.05 -3.58 11.88
C ARG A 164 -37.82 -4.38 13.15
N ARG A 165 -38.73 -4.28 14.13
CA ARG A 165 -38.66 -5.02 15.39
C ARG A 165 -38.82 -6.53 15.16
N GLY A 166 -39.77 -6.92 14.31
CA GLY A 166 -39.99 -8.33 13.94
C GLY A 166 -38.78 -8.95 13.26
N PHE A 167 -38.17 -8.23 12.30
CA PHE A 167 -36.95 -8.66 11.63
C PHE A 167 -35.78 -8.83 12.61
N ILE A 168 -35.50 -7.84 13.45
CA ILE A 168 -34.40 -7.92 14.43
C ILE A 168 -34.62 -9.07 15.40
N ARG A 169 -35.84 -9.25 15.93
CA ARG A 169 -36.17 -10.39 16.79
C ARG A 169 -35.92 -11.72 16.09
N TRP A 170 -36.34 -11.84 14.84
CA TRP A 170 -36.10 -13.04 14.05
C TRP A 170 -34.60 -13.30 13.85
N GLN A 171 -33.81 -12.26 13.52
CA GLN A 171 -32.36 -12.39 13.35
C GLN A 171 -31.66 -12.83 14.65
N ILE A 172 -32.08 -12.29 15.80
CA ILE A 172 -31.54 -12.71 17.11
C ILE A 172 -31.85 -14.18 17.38
N ILE A 173 -33.10 -14.62 17.19
CA ILE A 173 -33.48 -16.03 17.37
C ILE A 173 -32.69 -16.92 16.41
N HIS A 174 -32.54 -16.50 15.15
CA HIS A 174 -31.79 -17.22 14.15
C HIS A 174 -30.30 -17.33 14.51
N VAL A 175 -29.67 -16.26 15.00
CA VAL A 175 -28.31 -16.26 15.52
C VAL A 175 -28.17 -17.28 16.66
N LEU A 176 -29.09 -17.27 17.64
CA LEU A 176 -29.06 -18.21 18.76
C LEU A 176 -29.15 -19.67 18.30
N ILE A 177 -30.08 -19.98 17.39
CA ILE A 177 -30.24 -21.34 16.84
C ILE A 177 -28.99 -21.76 16.07
N VAL A 178 -28.45 -20.88 15.22
CA VAL A 178 -27.27 -21.19 14.39
C VAL A 178 -26.03 -21.33 15.26
N THR A 179 -25.89 -20.54 16.33
CA THR A 179 -24.82 -20.72 17.32
C THR A 179 -24.92 -22.07 18.02
N LEU A 180 -26.14 -22.51 18.39
CA LEU A 180 -26.32 -23.84 18.99
C LEU A 180 -25.96 -24.96 18.01
N ILE A 181 -26.37 -24.85 16.73
CA ILE A 181 -25.99 -25.81 15.68
C ILE A 181 -24.46 -25.85 15.52
N HIS A 182 -23.82 -24.68 15.51
CA HIS A 182 -22.37 -24.55 15.42
C HIS A 182 -21.67 -25.21 16.63
N ASP A 183 -22.19 -25.01 17.84
CA ASP A 183 -21.68 -25.62 19.07
C ASP A 183 -21.79 -27.15 19.05
N VAL A 184 -22.95 -27.68 18.62
CA VAL A 184 -23.16 -29.12 18.45
C VAL A 184 -22.19 -29.70 17.43
N ASP A 185 -22.02 -29.07 16.27
CA ASP A 185 -21.15 -29.54 15.20
C ASP A 185 -19.68 -29.57 15.65
N LEU A 186 -19.18 -28.49 16.27
CA LEU A 186 -17.84 -28.45 16.85
C LEU A 186 -17.63 -29.52 17.93
N THR A 187 -18.64 -29.75 18.77
CA THR A 187 -18.64 -30.79 19.81
C THR A 187 -18.51 -32.19 19.20
N LEU A 188 -19.23 -32.45 18.11
CA LEU A 188 -19.16 -33.70 17.36
C LEU A 188 -17.83 -33.85 16.62
N MET A 189 -17.26 -32.77 16.08
CA MET A 189 -15.98 -32.81 15.36
C MET A 189 -14.86 -33.23 16.31
N ARG A 190 -14.88 -32.68 17.53
CA ARG A 190 -13.92 -33.02 18.60
C ARG A 190 -14.03 -34.46 19.11
N ARG A 191 -15.08 -35.19 18.72
CA ARG A 191 -15.30 -36.61 19.07
C ARG A 191 -15.27 -37.54 17.85
N ASN A 192 -14.96 -37.00 16.67
CA ASN A 192 -14.93 -37.77 15.43
C ASN A 192 -13.46 -37.97 14.98
N PRO A 193 -12.97 -39.22 14.90
CA PRO A 193 -11.57 -39.52 14.56
C PRO A 193 -11.06 -38.83 13.29
N TYR A 194 -11.93 -38.62 12.29
CA TYR A 194 -11.56 -37.96 11.04
C TYR A 194 -11.09 -36.51 11.22
N PHE A 195 -11.71 -35.76 12.14
CA PHE A 195 -11.37 -34.36 12.41
C PHE A 195 -10.25 -34.22 13.45
N LEU A 196 -9.91 -35.30 14.14
CA LEU A 196 -8.77 -35.38 15.05
C LEU A 196 -7.49 -35.91 14.39
N GLY A 197 -7.58 -36.39 13.14
CA GLY A 197 -6.46 -37.06 12.47
C GLY A 197 -6.07 -38.39 13.11
N LEU A 198 -7.00 -39.03 13.82
CA LEU A 198 -6.77 -40.28 14.54
C LEU A 198 -7.19 -41.48 13.68
N PRO A 199 -6.54 -42.65 13.86
CA PRO A 199 -7.02 -43.89 13.24
C PRO A 199 -8.43 -44.21 13.74
N ILE A 200 -9.25 -44.76 12.85
CA ILE A 200 -10.61 -45.19 13.21
C ILE A 200 -10.49 -46.42 14.12
N PRO A 201 -11.10 -46.42 15.32
CA PRO A 201 -11.06 -47.57 16.21
C PRO A 201 -11.59 -48.84 15.53
N ALA A 202 -10.79 -49.91 15.58
CA ALA A 202 -11.12 -51.17 14.90
C ALA A 202 -12.39 -51.81 15.48
N ASP A 203 -12.56 -51.69 16.79
CA ASP A 203 -13.67 -52.17 17.62
C ASP A 203 -14.96 -51.34 17.51
N ALA A 204 -14.91 -50.13 16.91
CA ALA A 204 -16.12 -49.33 16.72
C ALA A 204 -17.14 -50.02 15.80
N SER A 205 -18.42 -49.92 16.15
CA SER A 205 -19.52 -50.50 15.38
C SER A 205 -19.59 -49.91 13.96
N ILE A 206 -20.13 -50.70 13.01
CA ILE A 206 -20.27 -50.24 11.62
C ILE A 206 -21.17 -49.01 11.51
N LEU A 207 -22.20 -48.91 12.35
CA LEU A 207 -23.08 -47.76 12.44
C LEU A 207 -22.30 -46.51 12.87
N LEU A 208 -21.47 -46.60 13.90
CA LEU A 208 -20.69 -45.47 14.39
C LEU A 208 -19.66 -45.01 13.34
N LYS A 209 -18.99 -45.95 12.68
CA LYS A 209 -18.08 -45.66 11.55
C LYS A 209 -18.80 -44.93 10.41
N ALA A 210 -20.00 -45.38 10.04
CA ALA A 210 -20.82 -44.73 9.03
C ALA A 210 -21.27 -43.32 9.45
N LEU A 211 -21.67 -43.13 10.71
CA LEU A 211 -22.05 -41.82 11.26
C LEU A 211 -20.86 -40.84 11.27
N TRP A 212 -19.67 -41.29 11.65
CA TRP A 212 -18.46 -40.47 11.57
C TRP A 212 -18.10 -40.06 10.14
N LEU A 213 -18.25 -40.97 9.18
CA LEU A 213 -17.99 -40.71 7.78
C LEU A 213 -19.02 -39.73 7.19
N LEU A 214 -20.31 -39.91 7.51
CA LEU A 214 -21.37 -38.97 7.11
C LEU A 214 -21.15 -37.60 7.73
N HIS A 215 -20.83 -37.55 9.02
CA HIS A 215 -20.51 -36.31 9.71
C HIS A 215 -19.30 -35.60 9.07
N ARG A 216 -18.24 -36.32 8.67
CA ARG A 216 -17.13 -35.74 7.89
C ARG A 216 -17.62 -35.07 6.60
N GLY A 217 -18.57 -35.67 5.92
CA GLY A 217 -19.15 -35.14 4.68
C GLY A 217 -19.91 -33.82 4.86
N VAL A 218 -20.62 -33.66 5.98
CA VAL A 218 -21.52 -32.51 6.20
C VAL A 218 -21.00 -31.47 7.18
N GLY A 219 -20.16 -31.86 8.15
CA GLY A 219 -19.67 -31.00 9.24
C GLY A 219 -18.91 -29.79 8.72
N GLU A 220 -17.98 -29.98 7.77
CA GLU A 220 -17.29 -28.85 7.11
C GLU A 220 -18.28 -27.83 6.53
N GLY A 221 -19.34 -28.33 5.89
CA GLY A 221 -20.39 -27.51 5.33
C GLY A 221 -21.18 -26.77 6.41
N ILE A 222 -21.43 -27.40 7.56
CA ILE A 222 -22.14 -26.80 8.69
C ILE A 222 -21.29 -25.68 9.31
N ILE A 223 -19.99 -25.88 9.57
CA ILE A 223 -19.09 -24.82 10.04
C ILE A 223 -19.08 -23.64 9.07
N ALA A 224 -18.86 -23.88 7.78
CA ALA A 224 -18.78 -22.81 6.78
C ALA A 224 -20.12 -22.06 6.63
N ALA A 225 -21.23 -22.79 6.62
CA ALA A 225 -22.59 -22.24 6.53
C ALA A 225 -22.94 -21.40 7.76
N SER A 226 -22.77 -21.95 8.96
CA SER A 226 -23.08 -21.27 10.23
C SER A 226 -22.22 -20.02 10.41
N GLY A 227 -20.91 -20.08 10.14
CA GLY A 227 -20.03 -18.90 10.18
C GLY A 227 -20.48 -17.79 9.23
N THR A 228 -20.86 -18.13 8.00
CA THR A 228 -21.38 -17.17 7.02
C THR A 228 -22.72 -16.56 7.46
N ILE A 229 -23.64 -17.38 7.98
CA ILE A 229 -24.94 -16.93 8.48
C ILE A 229 -24.78 -15.99 9.67
N LEU A 230 -23.98 -16.37 10.66
CA LEU A 230 -23.74 -15.57 11.88
C LEU A 230 -23.15 -14.22 11.50
N ASN A 231 -22.14 -14.21 10.62
CA ASN A 231 -21.51 -12.97 10.17
C ASN A 231 -22.51 -12.00 9.50
N LEU A 232 -23.33 -12.49 8.57
CA LEU A 232 -24.30 -11.65 7.87
C LEU A 232 -25.50 -11.25 8.75
N SER A 233 -25.96 -12.14 9.63
CA SER A 233 -27.09 -11.86 10.53
C SER A 233 -26.72 -10.79 11.56
N ASN A 234 -25.49 -10.85 12.12
CA ASN A 234 -24.98 -9.82 13.03
C ASN A 234 -24.87 -8.46 12.34
N GLN A 235 -24.37 -8.41 11.10
CA GLN A 235 -24.35 -7.18 10.31
C GLN A 235 -25.77 -6.66 10.03
N ALA A 236 -26.70 -7.55 9.67
CA ALA A 236 -28.09 -7.19 9.42
C ALA A 236 -28.73 -6.53 10.64
N ILE A 237 -28.53 -7.11 11.84
CA ILE A 237 -29.03 -6.56 13.11
C ILE A 237 -28.51 -5.14 13.31
N VAL A 238 -27.19 -4.94 13.21
CA VAL A 238 -26.55 -3.63 13.45
C VAL A 238 -27.05 -2.59 12.46
N TRP A 239 -26.97 -2.87 11.16
CA TRP A 239 -27.30 -1.87 10.12
C TRP A 239 -28.79 -1.56 10.03
N VAL A 240 -29.66 -2.54 10.28
CA VAL A 240 -31.11 -2.30 10.31
C VAL A 240 -31.54 -1.60 11.60
N ALA A 241 -30.91 -1.91 12.75
CA ALA A 241 -31.17 -1.21 14.02
C ALA A 241 -30.79 0.27 13.94
N LEU A 242 -29.64 0.58 13.33
CA LEU A 242 -29.17 1.95 13.10
C LEU A 242 -29.99 2.70 12.02
N GLY A 243 -30.89 2.02 11.32
CA GLY A 243 -31.73 2.62 10.27
C GLY A 243 -30.98 2.99 8.99
N THR A 244 -29.73 2.54 8.82
CA THR A 244 -28.88 2.84 7.66
C THR A 244 -29.07 1.85 6.51
N SER A 245 -29.81 0.75 6.73
CA SER A 245 -30.12 -0.26 5.72
C SER A 245 -31.57 -0.72 5.84
N ASP A 246 -32.19 -1.00 4.69
CA ASP A 246 -33.56 -1.52 4.62
C ASP A 246 -33.59 -3.04 4.74
N ILE A 247 -34.64 -3.57 5.36
CA ILE A 247 -34.89 -5.00 5.58
C ILE A 247 -34.87 -5.76 4.25
N ALA A 248 -35.41 -5.17 3.18
CA ALA A 248 -35.48 -5.78 1.86
C ALA A 248 -34.09 -6.11 1.25
N SER A 249 -33.02 -5.47 1.76
CA SER A 249 -31.63 -5.70 1.34
C SER A 249 -31.02 -6.98 1.93
N TRP A 250 -31.63 -7.55 2.98
CA TRP A 250 -31.05 -8.64 3.78
C TRP A 250 -31.68 -10.00 3.52
N ARG A 251 -31.72 -10.47 2.26
CA ARG A 251 -32.24 -11.80 1.92
C ARG A 251 -31.41 -12.93 2.57
N PRO A 252 -32.05 -14.08 2.94
CA PRO A 252 -31.34 -15.25 3.44
C PRO A 252 -30.14 -15.63 2.55
N VAL A 253 -29.03 -16.02 3.17
CA VAL A 253 -27.79 -16.33 2.44
C VAL A 253 -27.80 -17.73 1.83
N LEU A 254 -28.39 -18.69 2.52
CA LEU A 254 -28.63 -20.05 2.04
C LEU A 254 -30.06 -20.18 1.49
N GLY A 255 -30.23 -21.05 0.50
CA GLY A 255 -31.54 -21.49 0.05
C GLY A 255 -32.05 -22.70 0.85
N SER A 256 -33.12 -23.32 0.35
CA SER A 256 -33.70 -24.47 1.04
C SER A 256 -32.84 -25.72 0.91
N MET A 257 -32.47 -26.33 2.04
CA MET A 257 -31.81 -27.64 2.08
C MET A 257 -32.72 -28.78 1.57
N THR A 258 -34.04 -28.55 1.50
CA THR A 258 -35.00 -29.49 0.90
C THR A 258 -34.81 -29.67 -0.62
N GLU A 259 -34.04 -28.80 -1.26
CA GLU A 259 -33.74 -28.90 -2.69
C GLU A 259 -32.40 -29.61 -2.96
N ALA A 260 -31.59 -29.88 -1.93
CA ALA A 260 -30.21 -30.36 -2.04
C ALA A 260 -30.06 -31.86 -2.38
N TYR A 261 -31.04 -32.47 -3.04
CA TYR A 261 -31.05 -33.88 -3.43
C TYR A 261 -30.23 -34.18 -4.71
N THR A 262 -29.51 -33.19 -5.25
CA THR A 262 -28.45 -33.36 -6.28
C THR A 262 -27.32 -32.39 -5.99
N VAL A 263 -26.08 -32.71 -6.34
CA VAL A 263 -24.89 -31.85 -6.25
C VAL A 263 -25.13 -30.56 -7.03
N ARG A 264 -25.78 -30.63 -8.20
CA ARG A 264 -26.21 -29.44 -8.96
C ARG A 264 -27.11 -28.53 -8.14
N ASN A 265 -28.13 -29.08 -7.46
CA ASN A 265 -29.05 -28.28 -6.66
C ASN A 265 -28.42 -27.80 -5.35
N LEU A 266 -27.56 -28.61 -4.73
CA LEU A 266 -26.79 -28.24 -3.55
C LEU A 266 -26.05 -26.92 -3.82
N TRP A 267 -25.18 -26.87 -4.83
CA TRP A 267 -24.42 -25.66 -5.14
C TRP A 267 -25.26 -24.57 -5.83
N GLY A 268 -26.25 -24.97 -6.62
CA GLY A 268 -27.03 -24.07 -7.47
C GLY A 268 -28.26 -23.42 -6.82
N LYS A 269 -28.78 -23.99 -5.73
CA LYS A 269 -30.00 -23.54 -5.04
C LYS A 269 -29.84 -23.47 -3.52
N ALA A 270 -29.23 -24.46 -2.88
CA ALA A 270 -29.19 -24.56 -1.43
C ALA A 270 -28.01 -23.77 -0.81
N TRP A 271 -26.81 -23.88 -1.39
CA TRP A 271 -25.60 -23.22 -0.94
C TRP A 271 -25.65 -21.70 -1.20
N HIS A 272 -24.72 -20.94 -0.62
CA HIS A 272 -24.70 -19.49 -0.76
C HIS A 272 -24.51 -19.04 -2.22
N GLN A 273 -25.18 -17.95 -2.62
CA GLN A 273 -25.09 -17.41 -3.98
C GLN A 273 -24.14 -16.18 -4.09
N ILE A 274 -23.33 -15.92 -3.05
CA ILE A 274 -22.43 -14.77 -2.92
C ILE A 274 -21.52 -14.59 -4.14
N PHE A 275 -20.83 -15.64 -4.58
CA PHE A 275 -19.85 -15.58 -5.68
C PHE A 275 -20.40 -15.98 -7.05
N ARG A 276 -21.70 -16.33 -7.15
CA ARG A 276 -22.27 -16.84 -8.40
C ARG A 276 -22.06 -15.88 -9.57
N ARG A 277 -22.38 -14.61 -9.36
CA ARG A 277 -22.27 -13.58 -10.41
C ARG A 277 -20.81 -13.31 -10.79
N PRO A 278 -19.90 -12.98 -9.84
CA PRO A 278 -18.47 -12.87 -10.13
C PRO A 278 -17.90 -14.05 -10.94
N PHE A 279 -18.17 -15.28 -10.50
CA PHE A 279 -17.61 -16.48 -11.13
C PHE A 279 -18.17 -16.74 -12.53
N THR A 280 -19.49 -16.67 -12.67
CA THR A 280 -20.12 -16.89 -13.99
C THR A 280 -19.74 -15.80 -14.98
N MET A 281 -19.50 -14.57 -14.52
CA MET A 281 -19.01 -13.49 -15.38
C MET A 281 -17.59 -13.74 -15.87
N ILE A 282 -16.68 -14.12 -14.98
CA ILE A 282 -15.30 -14.48 -15.34
C ILE A 282 -15.32 -15.65 -16.33
N GLY A 283 -16.05 -16.73 -16.02
CA GLY A 283 -16.17 -17.89 -16.89
C GLY A 283 -16.76 -17.55 -18.26
N ASN A 284 -17.79 -16.71 -18.32
CA ASN A 284 -18.36 -16.28 -19.60
C ASN A 284 -17.40 -15.38 -20.39
N THR A 285 -16.64 -14.52 -19.72
CA THR A 285 -15.65 -13.64 -20.36
C THR A 285 -14.53 -14.46 -20.97
N ILE A 286 -14.01 -15.46 -20.24
CA ILE A 286 -12.99 -16.39 -20.76
C ILE A 286 -13.57 -17.21 -21.91
N ALA A 287 -14.78 -17.77 -21.76
CA ALA A 287 -15.45 -18.52 -22.82
C ALA A 287 -15.63 -17.70 -24.10
N ASP A 288 -15.96 -16.42 -23.97
CA ASP A 288 -16.08 -15.49 -25.08
C ASP A 288 -14.72 -15.19 -25.73
N ALA A 289 -13.66 -15.00 -24.91
CA ALA A 289 -12.30 -14.76 -25.39
C ALA A 289 -11.76 -15.94 -26.24
N ILE A 290 -12.07 -17.18 -25.84
CA ILE A 290 -11.69 -18.39 -26.58
C ILE A 290 -12.75 -18.82 -27.63
N ARG A 291 -13.76 -17.98 -27.88
CA ARG A 291 -14.80 -18.16 -28.92
C ARG A 291 -15.63 -19.44 -28.78
N LEU A 292 -15.95 -19.87 -27.55
CA LEU A 292 -16.90 -20.97 -27.36
C LEU A 292 -18.30 -20.62 -27.90
N PRO A 293 -19.07 -21.60 -28.40
CA PRO A 293 -20.44 -21.39 -28.86
C PRO A 293 -21.30 -20.70 -27.80
N LYS A 294 -22.05 -19.66 -28.21
CA LYS A 294 -22.80 -18.82 -27.26
C LYS A 294 -23.86 -19.58 -26.47
N ARG A 295 -24.34 -20.70 -27.00
CA ARG A 295 -25.32 -21.62 -26.40
C ARG A 295 -24.81 -23.06 -26.53
N GLY A 296 -25.17 -23.90 -25.57
CA GLY A 296 -24.86 -25.33 -25.60
C GLY A 296 -24.22 -25.84 -24.31
N LYS A 297 -24.09 -27.17 -24.22
CA LYS A 297 -23.55 -27.86 -23.04
C LYS A 297 -22.07 -27.58 -22.83
N LEU A 298 -21.28 -27.43 -23.90
CA LEU A 298 -19.85 -27.14 -23.79
C LEU A 298 -19.59 -25.85 -23.01
N ARG A 299 -20.24 -24.75 -23.39
CA ARG A 299 -20.15 -23.48 -22.65
C ARG A 299 -20.65 -23.61 -21.22
N LEU A 300 -21.76 -24.32 -21.01
CA LEU A 300 -22.31 -24.54 -19.66
C LEU A 300 -21.30 -25.22 -18.73
N TYR A 301 -20.72 -26.35 -19.13
CA TYR A 301 -19.75 -27.08 -18.32
C TYR A 301 -18.42 -26.35 -18.20
N PHE A 302 -18.00 -25.60 -19.23
CA PHE A 302 -16.81 -24.74 -19.15
C PHE A 302 -16.99 -23.65 -18.07
N VAL A 303 -18.12 -22.95 -18.07
CA VAL A 303 -18.40 -21.91 -17.06
C VAL A 303 -18.54 -22.52 -15.67
N LEU A 304 -19.14 -23.71 -15.54
CA LEU A 304 -19.16 -24.45 -14.28
C LEU A 304 -17.75 -24.81 -13.81
N PHE A 305 -16.89 -25.31 -14.71
CA PHE A 305 -15.50 -25.61 -14.41
C PHE A 305 -14.74 -24.37 -13.93
N THR A 306 -14.85 -23.25 -14.63
CA THR A 306 -14.23 -22.00 -14.20
C THR A 306 -14.74 -21.56 -12.82
N ALA A 307 -16.04 -21.68 -12.55
CA ALA A 307 -16.60 -21.29 -11.26
C ALA A 307 -16.04 -22.13 -10.10
N PHE A 308 -15.97 -23.45 -10.26
CA PHE A 308 -15.38 -24.33 -9.25
C PHE A 308 -13.86 -24.18 -9.13
N ALA A 309 -13.15 -23.89 -10.22
CA ALA A 309 -11.72 -23.56 -10.18
C ALA A 309 -11.46 -22.25 -9.40
N LEU A 310 -12.31 -21.24 -9.54
CA LEU A 310 -12.21 -20.00 -8.75
C LEU A 310 -12.53 -20.24 -7.27
N SER A 311 -13.53 -21.07 -6.96
CA SER A 311 -13.75 -21.55 -5.58
C SER A 311 -12.50 -22.24 -5.02
N ALA A 312 -11.91 -23.17 -5.78
CA ALA A 312 -10.68 -23.86 -5.36
C ALA A 312 -9.54 -22.88 -5.07
N ALA A 313 -9.34 -21.87 -5.93
CA ALA A 313 -8.30 -20.87 -5.74
C ALA A 313 -8.53 -20.03 -4.46
N ILE A 314 -9.77 -19.62 -4.19
CA ILE A 314 -10.12 -18.90 -2.95
C ILE A 314 -9.79 -19.75 -1.73
N HIS A 315 -10.25 -20.99 -1.70
CA HIS A 315 -10.05 -21.86 -0.55
C HIS A 315 -8.59 -22.31 -0.39
N SER A 316 -7.84 -22.51 -1.49
CA SER A 316 -6.39 -22.73 -1.44
C SER A 316 -5.62 -21.56 -0.83
N CYS A 317 -6.10 -20.33 -0.97
CA CYS A 317 -5.49 -19.19 -0.29
C CYS A 317 -5.79 -19.20 1.21
N GLY A 318 -6.99 -19.62 1.61
CA GLY A 318 -7.31 -19.91 3.00
C GLY A 318 -6.39 -20.99 3.57
N ASP A 319 -6.28 -22.13 2.88
CA ASP A 319 -5.39 -23.25 3.21
C ASP A 319 -3.94 -22.76 3.36
N PHE A 320 -3.45 -21.97 2.40
CA PHE A 320 -2.09 -21.44 2.41
C PHE A 320 -1.81 -20.57 3.64
N VAL A 321 -2.76 -19.74 4.06
CA VAL A 321 -2.58 -18.88 5.24
C VAL A 321 -2.48 -19.72 6.52
N ILE A 322 -3.24 -20.81 6.63
CA ILE A 322 -3.22 -21.67 7.83
C ILE A 322 -2.12 -22.74 7.82
N LEU A 323 -1.68 -23.18 6.63
CA LEU A 323 -0.64 -24.22 6.47
C LEU A 323 0.76 -23.65 6.19
N GLY A 324 0.85 -22.39 5.73
CA GLY A 324 2.10 -21.78 5.27
C GLY A 324 2.69 -22.38 3.98
N SER A 325 1.94 -23.24 3.27
CA SER A 325 2.45 -23.97 2.10
C SER A 325 1.38 -24.25 1.05
N TRP A 326 1.66 -23.86 -0.20
CA TRP A 326 0.80 -24.15 -1.35
C TRP A 326 0.73 -25.64 -1.69
N ARG A 327 1.78 -26.41 -1.35
CA ARG A 327 1.87 -27.86 -1.63
C ARG A 327 0.91 -28.69 -0.77
N GLU A 328 0.56 -28.15 0.38
CA GLU A 328 -0.28 -28.82 1.39
C GLU A 328 -1.77 -28.50 1.21
N THR A 329 -2.10 -27.58 0.29
CA THR A 329 -3.49 -27.22 -0.01
C THR A 329 -4.18 -28.36 -0.77
N LYS A 330 -5.39 -28.73 -0.32
CA LYS A 330 -6.20 -29.78 -0.96
C LYS A 330 -7.55 -29.24 -1.44
N SER A 331 -7.79 -27.93 -1.37
CA SER A 331 -9.00 -27.30 -1.91
C SER A 331 -9.31 -27.66 -3.37
N TRP A 332 -8.30 -27.82 -4.23
CA TRP A 332 -8.49 -28.23 -5.63
C TRP A 332 -9.10 -29.62 -5.78
N THR A 333 -8.76 -30.57 -4.90
CA THR A 333 -9.28 -31.94 -4.97
C THR A 333 -10.72 -32.03 -4.48
N PHE A 334 -11.18 -31.05 -3.68
CA PHE A 334 -12.59 -30.94 -3.28
C PHE A 334 -13.46 -30.24 -4.35
N PHE A 335 -13.04 -29.07 -4.82
CA PHE A 335 -13.90 -28.22 -5.65
C PHE A 335 -13.95 -28.62 -7.14
N LEU A 336 -12.84 -29.05 -7.75
CA LEU A 336 -12.84 -29.38 -9.19
C LEU A 336 -13.75 -30.58 -9.54
N PRO A 337 -13.75 -31.70 -8.78
CA PRO A 337 -14.56 -32.88 -9.11
C PRO A 337 -16.07 -32.65 -9.08
N GLN A 338 -16.55 -31.55 -8.47
CA GLN A 338 -17.97 -31.19 -8.42
C GLN A 338 -18.56 -31.05 -9.84
N VAL A 339 -17.77 -30.60 -10.81
CA VAL A 339 -18.19 -30.50 -12.22
C VAL A 339 -18.48 -31.88 -12.80
N GLY A 340 -17.62 -32.87 -12.48
CA GLY A 340 -17.77 -34.26 -12.91
C GLY A 340 -19.01 -34.90 -12.30
N ALA A 341 -19.25 -34.70 -11.00
CA ALA A 341 -20.46 -35.17 -10.34
C ALA A 341 -21.74 -34.56 -10.95
N ILE A 342 -21.73 -33.24 -11.21
CA ILE A 342 -22.87 -32.57 -11.84
C ILE A 342 -23.12 -33.10 -13.27
N TRP A 343 -22.06 -33.33 -14.03
CA TRP A 343 -22.18 -33.93 -15.37
C TRP A 343 -22.74 -35.35 -15.29
N PHE A 344 -22.24 -36.17 -14.36
CA PHE A 344 -22.72 -37.53 -14.12
C PHE A 344 -24.20 -37.54 -13.74
N GLU A 345 -24.61 -36.67 -12.82
CA GLU A 345 -26.02 -36.47 -12.46
C GLU A 345 -26.88 -36.12 -13.67
N ASP A 346 -26.44 -35.18 -14.51
CA ASP A 346 -27.19 -34.78 -15.69
C ASP A 346 -27.35 -35.95 -16.69
N VAL A 347 -26.36 -36.83 -16.80
CA VAL A 347 -26.42 -38.05 -17.63
C VAL A 347 -27.40 -39.06 -17.03
N VAL A 348 -27.25 -39.41 -15.76
CA VAL A 348 -28.11 -40.39 -15.07
C VAL A 348 -29.57 -39.92 -15.06
N ILE A 349 -29.83 -38.65 -14.74
CA ILE A 349 -31.18 -38.09 -14.76
C ILE A 349 -31.77 -38.11 -16.18
N LYS A 350 -30.95 -37.81 -17.21
CA LYS A 350 -31.41 -37.87 -18.61
C LYS A 350 -31.75 -39.31 -19.04
N LEU A 351 -30.93 -40.29 -18.65
CA LEU A 351 -31.18 -41.71 -18.95
C LEU A 351 -32.41 -42.22 -18.20
N GLY A 352 -32.55 -41.89 -16.92
CA GLY A 352 -33.74 -42.25 -16.12
C GLY A 352 -35.02 -41.67 -16.72
N ARG A 353 -35.01 -40.40 -17.14
CA ARG A 353 -36.16 -39.79 -17.85
C ARG A 353 -36.49 -40.49 -19.16
N ARG A 354 -35.48 -40.93 -19.92
CA ARG A 354 -35.68 -41.71 -21.16
C ARG A 354 -36.23 -43.11 -20.87
N ALA A 355 -35.87 -43.69 -19.74
CA ALA A 355 -36.40 -44.97 -19.25
C ALA A 355 -37.77 -44.83 -18.54
N GLY A 356 -38.42 -43.66 -18.59
CA GLY A 356 -39.74 -43.43 -18.00
C GLY A 356 -39.74 -43.18 -16.49
N ILE A 357 -38.58 -43.12 -15.83
CA ILE A 357 -38.47 -42.82 -14.39
C ILE A 357 -38.86 -41.35 -14.16
N ARG A 358 -39.95 -41.15 -13.42
CA ARG A 358 -40.45 -39.83 -13.03
C ARG A 358 -39.94 -39.44 -11.64
N LYS A 359 -39.85 -38.13 -11.39
CA LYS A 359 -39.53 -37.60 -10.06
C LYS A 359 -40.63 -38.02 -9.08
N ASN A 360 -40.26 -38.76 -8.05
CA ASN A 360 -41.10 -39.15 -6.92
C ASN A 360 -40.28 -39.12 -5.61
N PHE A 361 -40.91 -39.43 -4.49
CA PHE A 361 -40.26 -39.46 -3.18
C PHE A 361 -38.98 -40.33 -3.17
N PHE A 362 -39.03 -41.56 -3.70
CA PHE A 362 -37.88 -42.47 -3.72
C PHE A 362 -36.70 -41.94 -4.52
N THR A 363 -36.94 -41.36 -5.71
CA THR A 363 -35.87 -40.75 -6.52
C THR A 363 -35.22 -39.56 -5.82
N VAL A 364 -35.97 -38.81 -5.01
CA VAL A 364 -35.45 -37.69 -4.21
C VAL A 364 -34.62 -38.23 -3.04
N MET A 365 -35.10 -39.26 -2.34
CA MET A 365 -34.36 -39.91 -1.25
C MET A 365 -33.05 -40.52 -1.74
N LEU A 366 -33.06 -41.21 -2.89
CA LEU A 366 -31.85 -41.71 -3.54
C LEU A 366 -30.89 -40.58 -3.89
N GLY A 367 -31.41 -39.44 -4.36
CA GLY A 367 -30.63 -38.23 -4.60
C GLY A 367 -29.94 -37.70 -3.34
N TYR A 368 -30.63 -37.68 -2.20
CA TYR A 368 -30.01 -37.32 -0.92
C TYR A 368 -28.91 -38.28 -0.50
N VAL A 369 -29.14 -39.59 -0.63
CA VAL A 369 -28.11 -40.61 -0.34
C VAL A 369 -26.89 -40.39 -1.24
N TRP A 370 -27.12 -40.14 -2.53
CA TRP A 370 -26.05 -39.81 -3.49
C TRP A 370 -25.26 -38.56 -3.07
N VAL A 371 -25.93 -37.46 -2.73
CA VAL A 371 -25.25 -36.22 -2.31
C VAL A 371 -24.46 -36.42 -1.01
N LEU A 372 -25.04 -37.08 -0.02
CA LEU A 372 -24.36 -37.36 1.25
C LEU A 372 -23.14 -38.28 1.05
N ALA A 373 -23.27 -39.33 0.25
CA ALA A 373 -22.16 -40.21 -0.10
C ALA A 373 -21.06 -39.47 -0.87
N TRP A 374 -21.44 -38.65 -1.87
CA TRP A 374 -20.51 -37.83 -2.64
C TRP A 374 -19.71 -36.88 -1.74
N LEU A 375 -20.39 -36.13 -0.85
CA LEU A 375 -19.75 -35.24 0.10
C LEU A 375 -18.86 -36.00 1.09
N ALA A 376 -19.34 -37.10 1.65
CA ALA A 376 -18.57 -37.93 2.58
C ALA A 376 -17.27 -38.45 1.95
N MET A 377 -17.27 -38.78 0.65
CA MET A 377 -16.06 -39.19 -0.07
C MET A 377 -15.13 -38.00 -0.37
N ILE A 378 -15.67 -36.94 -0.96
CA ILE A 378 -14.85 -35.87 -1.55
C ILE A 378 -14.28 -34.87 -0.52
N THR A 379 -14.90 -34.75 0.65
CA THR A 379 -14.43 -33.85 1.74
C THR A 379 -13.15 -34.34 2.43
N GLY A 380 -12.77 -35.61 2.25
CA GLY A 380 -11.62 -36.23 2.92
C GLY A 380 -10.29 -35.47 2.78
N PRO A 381 -9.80 -35.19 1.55
CA PRO A 381 -8.55 -34.47 1.35
C PRO A 381 -8.54 -33.05 1.96
N MET A 382 -9.66 -32.34 1.89
CA MET A 382 -9.77 -31.00 2.49
C MET A 382 -9.78 -31.08 4.01
N THR A 383 -10.46 -32.09 4.58
CA THR A 383 -10.41 -32.37 6.02
C THR A 383 -8.97 -32.59 6.47
N GLU A 384 -8.18 -33.37 5.73
CA GLU A 384 -6.78 -33.65 6.05
C GLU A 384 -5.93 -32.37 6.12
N SER A 385 -6.06 -31.46 5.13
CA SER A 385 -5.40 -30.14 5.16
C SER A 385 -5.78 -29.34 6.41
N HIS A 386 -7.07 -29.30 6.74
CA HIS A 386 -7.57 -28.56 7.89
C HIS A 386 -7.14 -29.19 9.23
N VAL A 387 -7.12 -30.52 9.34
CA VAL A 387 -6.58 -31.22 10.52
C VAL A 387 -5.11 -30.89 10.71
N LYS A 388 -4.31 -30.95 9.65
CA LYS A 388 -2.88 -30.58 9.69
C LYS A 388 -2.66 -29.13 10.11
N ALA A 389 -3.58 -28.24 9.75
CA ALA A 389 -3.60 -26.85 10.14
C ALA A 389 -4.22 -26.58 11.52
N LYS A 390 -4.59 -27.63 12.27
CA LYS A 390 -5.26 -27.55 13.58
C LYS A 390 -6.55 -26.73 13.55
N PHE A 391 -7.23 -26.74 12.40
CA PHE A 391 -8.39 -25.87 12.14
C PHE A 391 -9.54 -26.10 13.13
N TYR A 392 -9.74 -27.34 13.55
CA TYR A 392 -10.80 -27.75 14.47
C TYR A 392 -10.41 -27.67 15.96
N GLU A 393 -9.17 -27.28 16.29
CA GLU A 393 -8.73 -27.10 17.69
C GLU A 393 -9.26 -25.80 18.31
N GLY A 394 -9.82 -24.90 17.49
CA GLY A 394 -10.42 -23.64 17.94
C GLY A 394 -11.58 -23.87 18.92
N ARG A 395 -11.51 -23.25 20.10
CA ARG A 395 -12.53 -23.38 21.16
C ARG A 395 -13.43 -22.15 21.18
N MET A 396 -14.74 -22.36 21.33
CA MET A 396 -15.64 -21.28 21.70
C MET A 396 -15.36 -20.87 23.14
N GLU A 397 -15.42 -19.58 23.46
CA GLU A 397 -15.20 -19.13 24.85
C GLU A 397 -16.22 -19.75 25.82
N PHE A 398 -17.44 -19.99 25.33
CA PHE A 398 -18.54 -20.60 26.05
C PHE A 398 -19.23 -21.67 25.18
N SER A 399 -19.44 -22.87 25.72
CA SER A 399 -20.16 -23.98 25.04
C SER A 399 -21.31 -24.46 25.92
N ILE A 400 -22.52 -24.45 25.36
CA ILE A 400 -23.72 -24.98 26.02
C ILE A 400 -23.68 -26.50 25.97
N VAL A 401 -23.26 -27.07 24.83
CA VAL A 401 -23.30 -28.51 24.62
C VAL A 401 -22.26 -29.22 25.50
N ASP A 402 -21.02 -28.75 25.55
CA ASP A 402 -20.03 -29.33 26.47
C ASP A 402 -20.36 -29.02 27.94
N GLY A 403 -20.92 -27.84 28.25
CA GLY A 403 -21.42 -27.53 29.59
C GLY A 403 -22.44 -28.56 30.09
N LEU A 404 -23.37 -28.97 29.22
CA LEU A 404 -24.38 -29.98 29.51
C LEU A 404 -23.82 -31.42 29.52
N LEU A 405 -22.90 -31.76 28.61
CA LEU A 405 -22.36 -33.11 28.48
C LEU A 405 -21.26 -33.45 29.48
N THR A 406 -20.43 -32.47 29.85
CA THR A 406 -19.21 -32.69 30.64
C THR A 406 -19.08 -31.76 31.85
N GLY A 407 -20.00 -30.82 32.04
CA GLY A 407 -19.93 -29.79 33.09
C GLY A 407 -18.97 -28.63 32.77
N GLN A 408 -18.32 -28.64 31.60
CA GLN A 408 -17.33 -27.64 31.20
C GLN A 408 -17.94 -26.53 30.34
N TRP A 409 -18.50 -25.51 31.00
CA TRP A 409 -19.15 -24.36 30.34
C TRP A 409 -18.19 -23.40 29.63
N SER A 410 -16.98 -23.25 30.17
CA SER A 410 -15.89 -22.49 29.54
C SER A 410 -14.83 -23.45 29.00
N GLN A 411 -14.43 -23.23 27.75
CA GLN A 411 -13.45 -24.06 27.07
C GLN A 411 -12.04 -23.45 27.06
N ILE A 412 -11.88 -22.24 27.61
CA ILE A 412 -10.58 -21.60 27.84
C ILE A 412 -9.96 -22.22 29.10
N GLN A 413 -8.99 -23.12 28.95
CA GLN A 413 -8.16 -23.52 30.07
C GLN A 413 -7.29 -22.33 30.50
N THR A 414 -7.56 -21.76 31.66
CA THR A 414 -6.55 -21.02 32.41
C THR A 414 -5.45 -22.02 32.77
N HIS A 415 -4.33 -22.01 32.05
CA HIS A 415 -3.10 -22.65 32.53
C HIS A 415 -2.60 -21.88 33.77
N THR A 416 -3.21 -22.14 34.91
CA THR A 416 -2.69 -21.85 36.24
C THR A 416 -2.15 -23.16 36.80
N HIS A 417 -0.83 -23.19 37.00
CA HIS A 417 -0.02 -24.22 37.67
C HIS A 417 -0.74 -25.46 38.24
N SER A 418 -0.48 -26.64 37.67
CA SER A 418 0.06 -27.80 38.41
C SER A 418 0.36 -28.96 37.44
N GLN A 419 1.31 -29.80 37.86
CA GLN A 419 1.74 -31.07 37.27
C GLN A 419 2.86 -31.01 36.22
N SER A 420 4.04 -30.78 36.78
CA SER A 420 5.20 -31.65 36.59
C SER A 420 4.85 -33.11 36.28
N THR A 421 5.04 -33.53 35.02
CA THR A 421 5.54 -34.83 34.54
C THR A 421 5.19 -34.94 33.06
N ASP A 422 6.05 -34.38 32.20
CA ASP A 422 6.30 -34.84 30.81
C ASP A 422 7.31 -33.90 30.12
N VAL A 423 8.45 -33.69 30.80
CA VAL A 423 9.60 -32.90 30.31
C VAL A 423 10.58 -33.78 29.50
N LEU A 424 10.16 -34.94 28.97
CA LEU A 424 11.11 -35.94 28.45
C LEU A 424 10.88 -36.46 27.02
N VAL A 425 10.28 -35.67 26.10
CA VAL A 425 10.28 -36.02 24.65
C VAL A 425 10.58 -34.84 23.70
N THR A 426 11.09 -33.69 24.16
CA THR A 426 11.43 -32.58 23.23
C THR A 426 12.81 -31.97 23.49
N ARG A 427 13.85 -32.83 23.59
CA ARG A 427 15.26 -32.39 23.66
C ARG A 427 16.27 -33.18 22.83
N VAL A 428 15.85 -33.94 21.79
CA VAL A 428 16.79 -34.78 21.01
C VAL A 428 16.79 -34.51 19.48
N PHE A 429 16.33 -33.35 18.98
CA PHE A 429 16.54 -32.99 17.56
C PHE A 429 16.94 -31.53 17.31
N HIS A 430 17.86 -31.01 18.13
CA HIS A 430 18.61 -29.78 17.81
C HIS A 430 20.12 -29.98 17.89
N THR A 431 20.65 -30.83 17.00
CA THR A 431 22.05 -30.80 16.55
C THR A 431 22.10 -31.27 15.09
N SER A 432 21.71 -30.38 14.16
CA SER A 432 22.14 -30.57 12.77
C SER A 432 23.52 -29.92 12.63
N PRO A 433 24.56 -30.65 12.16
CA PRO A 433 25.86 -30.08 11.85
C PRO A 433 25.73 -29.07 10.71
N ALA A 434 26.68 -28.15 10.65
CA ALA A 434 26.83 -27.16 9.58
C ALA A 434 26.65 -27.80 8.19
N ILE A 435 25.56 -27.44 7.52
CA ILE A 435 25.33 -27.74 6.11
C ILE A 435 26.21 -26.78 5.30
N PRO A 436 27.03 -27.25 4.35
CA PRO A 436 27.84 -26.37 3.52
C PRO A 436 26.96 -25.41 2.72
N THR A 437 27.46 -24.20 2.54
CA THR A 437 26.85 -23.05 1.87
C THR A 437 26.09 -23.45 0.60
N ARG A 438 24.75 -23.47 0.69
CA ARG A 438 23.87 -23.66 -0.48
C ARG A 438 23.82 -22.38 -1.33
N PRO A 439 23.66 -22.46 -2.67
CA PRO A 439 23.58 -21.32 -3.60
C PRO A 439 22.36 -20.38 -3.41
N GLY A 440 21.47 -20.65 -2.45
CA GLY A 440 20.19 -19.97 -2.28
C GLY A 440 20.25 -18.60 -1.58
N ARG A 441 21.35 -18.25 -0.91
CA ARG A 441 21.48 -16.95 -0.21
C ARG A 441 21.55 -15.78 -1.19
N ALA A 442 22.30 -15.96 -2.28
CA ALA A 442 22.39 -14.98 -3.36
C ALA A 442 21.04 -14.76 -4.06
N MET A 443 20.26 -15.83 -4.28
CA MET A 443 18.92 -15.71 -4.89
C MET A 443 17.93 -15.00 -3.95
N TYR A 444 17.99 -15.27 -2.64
CA TYR A 444 17.16 -14.60 -1.63
C TYR A 444 17.51 -13.10 -1.53
N GLU A 445 18.79 -12.75 -1.49
CA GLU A 445 19.26 -11.35 -1.49
C GLU A 445 18.90 -10.63 -2.81
N SER A 446 18.99 -11.33 -3.96
CA SER A 446 18.60 -10.79 -5.27
C SER A 446 17.09 -10.48 -5.36
N VAL A 447 16.23 -11.35 -4.81
CA VAL A 447 14.77 -11.16 -4.80
C VAL A 447 14.35 -10.05 -3.83
N VAL A 448 15.02 -9.94 -2.67
CA VAL A 448 14.81 -8.84 -1.70
C VAL A 448 15.22 -7.50 -2.32
N ASN A 449 16.32 -7.46 -3.07
CA ASN A 449 16.76 -6.26 -3.79
C ASN A 449 15.78 -5.86 -4.90
N LEU A 450 15.29 -6.80 -5.71
CA LEU A 450 14.31 -6.50 -6.77
C LEU A 450 13.01 -5.94 -6.19
N THR A 451 12.52 -6.51 -5.09
CA THR A 451 11.31 -6.04 -4.40
C THR A 451 11.48 -4.60 -3.91
N THR A 452 12.60 -4.30 -3.27
CA THR A 452 12.91 -2.94 -2.78
C THR A 452 13.01 -1.93 -3.92
N ILE A 453 13.64 -2.32 -5.04
CA ILE A 453 13.73 -1.49 -6.25
C ILE A 453 12.35 -1.21 -6.85
N VAL A 454 11.51 -2.23 -7.00
CA VAL A 454 10.15 -2.08 -7.55
C VAL A 454 9.29 -1.17 -6.66
N LEU A 455 9.35 -1.36 -5.34
CA LEU A 455 8.61 -0.53 -4.39
C LEU A 455 9.11 0.92 -4.39
N TYR A 456 10.41 1.14 -4.57
CA TYR A 456 10.98 2.47 -4.74
C TYR A 456 10.42 3.18 -5.97
N PHE A 457 10.46 2.53 -7.15
CA PHE A 457 9.89 3.12 -8.37
C PHE A 457 8.38 3.34 -8.26
N LEU A 458 7.67 2.47 -7.53
CA LEU A 458 6.25 2.66 -7.25
C LEU A 458 6.00 3.89 -6.36
N THR A 459 6.83 4.13 -5.34
CA THR A 459 6.78 5.37 -4.52
C THR A 459 6.96 6.61 -5.39
N GLU A 460 7.95 6.61 -6.26
CA GLU A 460 8.21 7.72 -7.18
C GLU A 460 7.03 7.94 -8.15
N ALA A 461 6.48 6.86 -8.71
CA ALA A 461 5.32 6.91 -9.60
C ALA A 461 4.07 7.46 -8.87
N LEU A 462 3.80 7.00 -7.65
CA LEU A 462 2.70 7.53 -6.83
C LEU A 462 2.90 9.01 -6.49
N GLY A 463 4.15 9.45 -6.27
CA GLY A 463 4.50 10.86 -6.13
C GLY A 463 4.08 11.70 -7.35
N VAL A 464 4.47 11.26 -8.55
CA VAL A 464 4.06 11.91 -9.81
C VAL A 464 2.54 11.89 -10.01
N LEU A 465 1.89 10.80 -9.62
CA LEU A 465 0.43 10.65 -9.71
C LEU A 465 -0.32 11.59 -8.77
N CYS A 466 0.21 11.88 -7.58
CA CYS A 466 -0.37 12.88 -6.67
C CYS A 466 -0.52 14.25 -7.35
N ILE A 467 0.36 14.59 -8.29
CA ILE A 467 0.31 15.84 -9.06
C ILE A 467 -0.66 15.70 -10.25
N SER A 468 -0.60 14.56 -10.94
CA SER A 468 -1.17 14.36 -12.29
C SER A 468 -2.64 13.89 -12.30
N VAL A 469 -3.11 13.27 -11.22
CA VAL A 469 -4.43 12.61 -11.15
C VAL A 469 -5.56 13.61 -10.89
N ARG A 470 -6.72 13.35 -11.48
CA ARG A 470 -7.99 14.07 -11.30
C ARG A 470 -9.15 13.09 -11.07
N PRO A 471 -10.20 13.48 -10.34
CA PRO A 471 -10.42 14.79 -9.68
C PRO A 471 -9.56 15.01 -8.42
N TYR A 472 -9.57 16.23 -7.85
CA TYR A 472 -8.81 16.61 -6.63
C TYR A 472 -8.93 15.57 -5.50
N SER A 473 -10.12 15.00 -5.29
CA SER A 473 -10.35 13.97 -4.27
C SER A 473 -9.53 12.69 -4.46
N MET A 474 -9.16 12.35 -5.69
CA MET A 474 -8.31 11.18 -5.98
C MET A 474 -6.86 11.40 -5.59
N ARG A 475 -6.41 12.65 -5.47
CA ARG A 475 -5.05 12.95 -5.03
C ARG A 475 -4.83 12.50 -3.60
N TRP A 476 -5.81 12.73 -2.73
CA TRP A 476 -5.78 12.22 -1.35
C TRP A 476 -5.72 10.69 -1.30
N VAL A 477 -6.44 9.99 -2.20
CA VAL A 477 -6.38 8.53 -2.29
C VAL A 477 -4.97 8.06 -2.68
N VAL A 478 -4.38 8.64 -3.72
CA VAL A 478 -3.01 8.32 -4.16
C VAL A 478 -1.98 8.71 -3.09
N PHE A 479 -2.21 9.81 -2.37
CA PHE A 479 -1.36 10.26 -1.29
C PHE A 479 -1.40 9.34 -0.07
N LEU A 480 -2.59 8.84 0.31
CA LEU A 480 -2.71 7.82 1.35
C LEU A 480 -2.07 6.50 0.92
N ALA A 481 -2.17 6.13 -0.35
CA ALA A 481 -1.45 4.99 -0.93
C ALA A 481 0.07 5.16 -0.80
N LEU A 482 0.57 6.34 -1.15
CA LEU A 482 1.97 6.72 -1.02
C LEU A 482 2.44 6.65 0.43
N LEU A 483 1.69 7.20 1.38
CA LEU A 483 2.02 7.13 2.81
C LEU A 483 2.03 5.69 3.33
N GLY A 484 1.04 4.88 2.93
CA GLY A 484 0.99 3.46 3.28
C GLY A 484 2.16 2.67 2.72
N LEU A 485 2.57 2.96 1.47
CA LEU A 485 3.71 2.34 0.81
C LEU A 485 5.05 2.77 1.44
N ILE A 486 5.20 4.03 1.82
CA ILE A 486 6.38 4.53 2.55
C ILE A 486 6.46 3.91 3.94
N TYR A 487 5.35 3.88 4.68
CA TYR A 487 5.26 3.20 5.97
C TYR A 487 5.65 1.73 5.82
N PHE A 488 5.13 1.07 4.80
CA PHE A 488 5.46 -0.31 4.50
C PHE A 488 6.97 -0.49 4.27
N GLN A 489 7.59 0.33 3.41
CA GLN A 489 9.02 0.26 3.14
C GLN A 489 9.86 0.50 4.40
N LEU A 490 9.54 1.53 5.19
CA LEU A 490 10.31 1.87 6.40
C LEU A 490 10.27 0.78 7.48
N TYR A 491 9.13 0.11 7.68
CA TYR A 491 8.95 -0.81 8.81
C TYR A 491 9.05 -2.29 8.44
N HIS A 492 9.00 -2.62 7.15
CA HIS A 492 8.81 -4.01 6.72
C HIS A 492 9.69 -4.45 5.55
N THR A 493 10.33 -3.54 4.82
CA THR A 493 11.42 -3.97 3.93
C THR A 493 12.67 -4.13 4.77
N LYS A 494 13.21 -5.35 4.79
CA LYS A 494 14.54 -5.59 5.34
C LYS A 494 15.55 -4.92 4.41
N MET A 495 15.83 -3.64 4.64
CA MET A 495 16.93 -2.90 4.01
C MET A 495 18.30 -3.44 4.50
N GLU A 496 18.39 -4.70 4.91
CA GLU A 496 19.57 -5.33 5.50
C GLU A 496 20.70 -5.48 4.47
N ALA A 497 20.37 -5.59 3.17
CA ALA A 497 21.32 -5.78 2.07
C ALA A 497 21.87 -4.48 1.44
N ILE A 498 21.57 -3.32 2.04
CA ILE A 498 21.95 -2.00 1.51
C ILE A 498 22.90 -1.32 2.50
N ASN A 499 23.93 -0.63 2.00
CA ASN A 499 24.88 0.16 2.80
C ASN A 499 24.16 1.21 3.69
N PHE A 500 24.71 1.51 4.86
CA PHE A 500 24.05 2.30 5.91
C PHE A 500 23.68 3.72 5.44
N SER A 501 24.57 4.38 4.72
CA SER A 501 24.36 5.70 4.10
C SER A 501 23.20 5.71 3.11
N THR A 502 23.03 4.61 2.36
CA THR A 502 21.94 4.47 1.39
C THR A 502 20.60 4.26 2.10
N LYS A 503 20.56 3.57 3.25
CA LYS A 503 19.33 3.47 4.08
C LYS A 503 18.86 4.84 4.55
N HIS A 504 19.78 5.64 5.11
CA HIS A 504 19.47 7.01 5.53
C HIS A 504 19.00 7.87 4.36
N GLY A 505 19.70 7.80 3.22
CA GLY A 505 19.32 8.51 1.99
C GLY A 505 17.94 8.12 1.47
N LEU A 506 17.59 6.83 1.51
CA LEU A 506 16.29 6.32 1.09
C LEU A 506 15.16 6.81 2.01
N GLY A 507 15.37 6.79 3.33
CA GLY A 507 14.42 7.35 4.29
C GLY A 507 14.20 8.87 4.06
N CYS A 508 15.28 9.62 3.86
CA CYS A 508 15.20 11.03 3.49
C CYS A 508 14.43 11.21 2.17
N ARG A 509 14.65 10.35 1.18
CA ARG A 509 13.96 10.39 -0.11
C ARG A 509 12.47 10.14 0.05
N PHE A 510 12.05 9.16 0.84
CA PHE A 510 10.63 8.90 1.11
C PHE A 510 9.93 10.12 1.72
N ALA A 511 10.52 10.72 2.74
CA ALA A 511 9.97 11.93 3.34
C ALA A 511 10.00 13.13 2.38
N SER A 512 11.01 13.21 1.51
CA SER A 512 11.08 14.21 0.44
C SER A 512 9.90 14.10 -0.52
N VAL A 513 9.53 12.88 -0.95
CA VAL A 513 8.37 12.66 -1.84
C VAL A 513 7.10 13.22 -1.21
N VAL A 514 6.88 12.92 0.08
CA VAL A 514 5.73 13.45 0.84
C VAL A 514 5.74 14.97 0.84
N CYS A 515 6.87 15.61 1.15
CA CYS A 515 7.00 17.07 1.15
C CYS A 515 6.71 17.68 -0.21
N LEU A 516 7.25 17.10 -1.29
CA LEU A 516 7.08 17.59 -2.66
C LEU A 516 5.63 17.60 -3.12
N VAL A 517 4.87 16.55 -2.77
CA VAL A 517 3.48 16.42 -3.21
C VAL A 517 2.48 17.05 -2.24
N SER A 518 2.90 17.38 -1.01
CA SER A 518 2.04 17.99 0.01
C SER A 518 1.40 19.30 -0.47
N GLU A 519 2.14 20.18 -1.16
CA GLU A 519 1.58 21.41 -1.75
C GLU A 519 0.42 21.10 -2.71
N CYS A 520 0.52 19.99 -3.45
CA CYS A 520 -0.50 19.58 -4.42
C CYS A 520 -1.79 19.08 -3.75
N MET A 521 -1.72 18.72 -2.46
CA MET A 521 -2.86 18.29 -1.67
C MET A 521 -3.68 19.48 -1.14
N PHE A 522 -3.07 20.64 -0.91
CA PHE A 522 -3.76 21.82 -0.39
C PHE A 522 -4.37 22.71 -1.49
N LYS A 523 -3.92 22.55 -2.75
CA LYS A 523 -4.34 23.42 -3.86
C LYS A 523 -5.36 22.73 -4.77
N ARG A 524 -6.49 23.42 -5.02
CA ARG A 524 -7.57 22.92 -5.89
C ARG A 524 -7.15 22.82 -7.37
N ASP A 525 -6.32 23.74 -7.86
CA ASP A 525 -5.94 23.80 -9.28
C ASP A 525 -4.42 23.92 -9.51
N VAL A 526 -3.68 22.98 -8.93
CA VAL A 526 -2.21 22.81 -9.07
C VAL A 526 -1.73 23.06 -10.50
N LEU A 527 -2.40 22.47 -11.49
CA LEU A 527 -1.96 22.53 -12.88
C LEU A 527 -1.97 23.95 -13.49
N ARG A 528 -2.79 24.88 -12.98
CA ARG A 528 -2.80 26.30 -13.41
C ARG A 528 -1.71 27.14 -12.73
N GLU A 529 -1.33 26.78 -11.50
CA GLU A 529 -0.26 27.48 -10.79
C GLU A 529 1.13 27.05 -11.24
N PHE A 530 1.30 25.77 -11.58
CA PHE A 530 2.53 25.22 -12.12
C PHE A 530 2.55 25.37 -13.64
N ARG A 531 2.57 26.61 -14.14
CA ARG A 531 2.71 26.92 -15.57
C ARG A 531 4.19 27.10 -15.95
N TRP A 532 4.56 26.58 -17.11
CA TRP A 532 5.87 26.81 -17.71
C TRP A 532 5.91 28.24 -18.25
N ILE A 533 6.99 28.99 -18.00
CA ILE A 533 7.15 30.38 -18.48
C ILE A 533 8.34 30.55 -19.43
N GLY A 534 9.10 29.48 -19.66
CA GLY A 534 10.33 29.52 -20.46
C GLY A 534 11.38 30.47 -19.89
N ASP A 535 12.40 30.79 -20.68
CA ASP A 535 13.52 31.67 -20.28
C ASP A 535 13.15 33.18 -20.35
N LYS A 536 11.85 33.52 -20.45
CA LYS A 536 11.35 34.91 -20.66
C LYS A 536 11.75 35.89 -19.53
N LYS A 537 12.10 35.42 -18.33
CA LYS A 537 12.58 36.28 -17.23
C LYS A 537 14.06 36.68 -17.34
N GLU A 538 14.89 35.91 -18.05
CA GLU A 538 16.33 36.17 -18.13
C GLU A 538 16.66 37.21 -19.22
N GLN A 539 15.96 37.14 -20.37
CA GLN A 539 16.08 38.15 -21.45
C GLN A 539 15.64 39.56 -21.03
N ALA A 540 14.60 39.68 -20.18
CA ALA A 540 14.16 40.97 -19.67
C ALA A 540 15.18 41.59 -18.70
N SER A 541 15.89 40.78 -17.92
CA SER A 541 16.87 41.28 -16.94
C SER A 541 18.22 41.66 -17.56
N ASP A 542 18.64 40.97 -18.62
CA ASP A 542 19.85 41.30 -19.38
C ASP A 542 19.67 42.54 -20.26
N MET A 543 18.47 42.76 -20.84
CA MET A 543 18.18 44.00 -21.58
C MET A 543 18.17 45.24 -20.68
N THR A 544 17.68 45.14 -19.44
CA THR A 544 17.73 46.25 -18.47
C THR A 544 19.14 46.58 -17.97
N LYS A 545 20.12 45.69 -18.12
CA LYS A 545 21.53 45.95 -17.75
C LYS A 545 22.38 46.47 -18.91
N THR A 546 21.93 46.30 -20.16
CA THR A 546 22.69 46.71 -21.34
C THR A 546 22.22 48.03 -21.95
N ASN A 547 20.95 48.44 -21.78
CA ASN A 547 20.45 49.70 -22.32
C ASN A 547 20.20 50.76 -21.25
N GLY A 548 21.30 51.28 -20.69
CA GLY A 548 21.33 52.62 -20.13
C GLY A 548 21.52 53.66 -21.23
N LYS A 549 20.50 53.87 -22.08
CA LYS A 549 20.35 55.10 -22.90
C LYS A 549 18.95 55.16 -23.51
N ALA A 550 18.22 56.21 -23.12
CA ALA A 550 16.93 56.56 -23.70
C ALA A 550 17.09 56.90 -25.18
N THR A 551 16.25 56.31 -26.04
CA THR A 551 15.80 56.94 -27.30
C THR A 551 14.35 56.54 -27.57
N ASN A 552 13.57 57.55 -27.92
CA ASN A 552 12.18 57.45 -28.36
C ASN A 552 12.09 56.83 -29.76
N GLY A 553 10.99 56.13 -30.04
CA GLY A 553 10.39 56.15 -31.37
C GLY A 553 10.26 54.81 -32.11
N VAL A 554 9.01 54.35 -32.18
CA VAL A 554 8.30 53.80 -33.35
C VAL A 554 8.78 52.46 -33.98
N HIS A 555 7.77 51.64 -34.29
CA HIS A 555 7.74 50.40 -35.08
C HIS A 555 8.16 49.10 -34.37
N THR A 556 7.16 48.35 -33.89
CA THR A 556 7.07 46.87 -34.05
C THR A 556 5.70 46.38 -33.57
N GLU A 557 4.63 46.78 -34.26
CA GLU A 557 3.24 46.39 -33.92
C GLU A 557 2.66 45.29 -34.84
N LYS A 558 3.50 44.59 -35.62
CA LYS A 558 3.00 43.65 -36.65
C LYS A 558 3.57 42.23 -36.62
N HIS A 559 4.48 41.90 -35.69
CA HIS A 559 4.98 40.52 -35.52
C HIS A 559 4.58 39.87 -34.19
N THR A 560 3.92 40.60 -33.31
CA THR A 560 3.39 40.09 -32.03
C THR A 560 2.09 39.32 -32.22
N SER A 561 1.24 39.66 -33.20
CA SER A 561 -0.09 39.03 -33.33
C SER A 561 -0.06 37.59 -33.85
N GLU A 562 0.86 37.23 -34.75
CA GLU A 562 0.94 35.85 -35.28
C GLU A 562 1.67 34.86 -34.34
N ALA A 563 2.55 35.38 -33.47
CA ALA A 563 3.19 34.58 -32.42
C ALA A 563 2.28 34.43 -31.19
N GLU A 564 1.46 35.44 -30.90
CA GLU A 564 0.42 35.39 -29.84
C GLU A 564 -0.76 34.47 -30.22
N GLU A 565 -1.09 34.31 -31.51
CA GLU A 565 -2.13 33.39 -31.96
C GLU A 565 -1.73 31.90 -31.95
N LYS A 566 -0.42 31.58 -31.97
CA LYS A 566 0.08 30.19 -31.92
C LYS A 566 0.31 29.64 -30.52
N GLU A 567 0.35 30.47 -29.48
CA GLU A 567 0.50 30.06 -28.08
C GLU A 567 -0.86 30.08 -27.35
N LYS A 568 -1.90 29.49 -27.96
CA LYS A 568 -3.11 29.06 -27.23
C LYS A 568 -2.68 27.98 -26.23
N GLU A 569 -2.35 28.45 -25.03
CA GLU A 569 -2.07 27.70 -23.81
C GLU A 569 -3.08 26.54 -23.73
N THR A 570 -2.66 25.34 -24.13
CA THR A 570 -3.48 24.15 -23.98
C THR A 570 -3.68 23.98 -22.50
N ASP A 571 -4.89 24.25 -22.00
CA ASP A 571 -5.22 24.09 -20.59
C ASP A 571 -4.88 22.64 -20.21
N ILE A 572 -3.71 22.43 -19.58
CA ILE A 572 -3.16 21.11 -19.26
C ILE A 572 -4.17 20.31 -18.41
N THR A 573 -5.10 21.02 -17.78
CA THR A 573 -6.23 20.47 -17.03
C THR A 573 -7.22 19.66 -17.88
N THR A 574 -7.31 19.95 -19.18
CA THR A 574 -8.15 19.25 -20.18
C THR A 574 -7.37 18.30 -21.09
N ALA A 575 -6.03 18.36 -21.05
CA ALA A 575 -5.15 17.50 -21.85
C ALA A 575 -5.26 16.00 -21.48
N SER A 576 -4.78 15.11 -22.35
CA SER A 576 -4.78 13.65 -22.10
C SER A 576 -4.00 13.27 -20.84
N PHE A 577 -4.30 12.09 -20.27
CA PHE A 577 -3.62 11.62 -19.06
C PHE A 577 -2.10 11.57 -19.23
N LEU A 578 -1.60 11.06 -20.37
CA LEU A 578 -0.16 10.98 -20.64
C LEU A 578 0.50 12.37 -20.66
N LYS A 579 -0.15 13.38 -21.26
CA LYS A 579 0.35 14.76 -21.22
C LYS A 579 0.38 15.31 -19.80
N ARG A 580 -0.65 15.05 -19.00
CA ARG A 580 -0.70 15.45 -17.58
C ARG A 580 0.34 14.72 -16.72
N PHE A 581 0.55 13.42 -16.97
CA PHE A 581 1.55 12.62 -16.29
C PHE A 581 2.96 13.11 -16.59
N HIS A 582 3.24 13.40 -17.87
CA HIS A 582 4.50 14.01 -18.28
C HIS A 582 4.70 15.38 -17.62
N HIS A 583 3.67 16.24 -17.62
CA HIS A 583 3.70 17.54 -16.93
C HIS A 583 3.97 17.40 -15.43
N GLY A 584 3.29 16.46 -14.77
CA GLY A 584 3.51 16.15 -13.36
C GLY A 584 4.90 15.61 -13.08
N LEU A 585 5.44 14.76 -13.97
CA LEU A 585 6.81 14.27 -13.89
C LEU A 585 7.81 15.42 -14.00
N SER A 586 7.60 16.37 -14.92
CA SER A 586 8.47 17.55 -15.08
C SER A 586 8.48 18.46 -13.85
N ILE A 587 7.32 18.64 -13.19
CA ILE A 587 7.24 19.38 -11.92
C ILE A 587 7.97 18.59 -10.81
N TYR A 588 7.70 17.30 -10.72
CA TYR A 588 8.25 16.41 -9.71
C TYR A 588 9.78 16.31 -9.76
N SER A 589 10.35 16.27 -10.96
CA SER A 589 11.80 16.24 -11.18
C SER A 589 12.47 17.62 -11.08
N ASN A 590 11.70 18.72 -11.00
CA ASN A 590 12.20 20.09 -10.93
C ASN A 590 11.62 20.84 -9.72
N PRO A 591 11.94 20.41 -8.48
CA PRO A 591 11.39 21.01 -7.26
C PRO A 591 11.83 22.47 -7.01
N ARG A 592 12.87 22.92 -7.74
CA ARG A 592 13.35 24.31 -7.73
C ARG A 592 12.58 25.21 -8.71
N GLY A 593 11.73 24.63 -9.55
CA GLY A 593 10.88 25.32 -10.50
C GLY A 593 11.64 26.06 -11.59
N ILE A 594 12.83 25.59 -12.00
CA ILE A 594 13.66 26.26 -13.03
C ILE A 594 12.87 26.34 -14.35
N GLY A 595 12.60 27.54 -14.85
CA GLY A 595 11.79 27.79 -16.06
C GLY A 595 10.27 27.79 -15.85
N TRP A 596 9.80 27.59 -14.61
CA TRP A 596 8.39 27.60 -14.25
C TRP A 596 7.99 28.90 -13.55
N ALA A 597 6.70 29.27 -13.57
CA ALA A 597 6.17 30.47 -12.91
C ALA A 597 6.51 30.56 -11.41
N HIS A 598 6.80 29.40 -10.85
CA HIS A 598 6.98 29.12 -9.45
C HIS A 598 8.47 28.98 -9.08
N GLN A 599 9.38 29.34 -10.00
CA GLN A 599 10.84 29.35 -9.84
C GLN A 599 11.27 30.07 -8.58
N GLN A 600 12.15 29.44 -7.82
CA GLN A 600 12.67 30.02 -6.58
C GLN A 600 13.59 31.21 -6.85
N SER A 601 13.54 32.22 -5.97
CA SER A 601 14.46 33.36 -5.97
C SER A 601 15.83 32.96 -5.41
N GLY A 602 16.91 33.53 -5.95
CA GLY A 602 18.27 33.32 -5.41
C GLY A 602 18.96 32.02 -5.86
N LEU A 603 18.51 31.43 -6.98
CA LEU A 603 19.22 30.31 -7.60
C LEU A 603 20.59 30.75 -8.13
N PRO A 604 21.63 29.89 -8.07
CA PRO A 604 22.92 30.20 -8.65
C PRO A 604 22.80 30.54 -10.15
N PRO A 605 23.62 31.49 -10.65
CA PRO A 605 23.62 31.83 -12.06
C PRO A 605 24.07 30.62 -12.90
N ARG A 606 23.54 30.52 -14.13
CA ARG A 606 23.95 29.49 -15.09
C ARG A 606 25.36 29.82 -15.59
N PRO A 607 26.33 28.90 -15.52
CA PRO A 607 27.65 29.09 -16.13
C PRO A 607 27.56 29.33 -17.64
N ALA A 608 28.41 30.20 -18.20
CA ALA A 608 28.39 30.52 -19.62
C ALA A 608 28.62 29.29 -20.52
N SER A 609 29.42 28.32 -20.07
CA SER A 609 29.66 27.05 -20.75
C SER A 609 28.40 26.19 -20.91
N TRP A 610 27.36 26.41 -20.11
CA TRP A 610 26.11 25.66 -20.16
C TRP A 610 25.10 26.23 -21.18
N ARG A 611 25.54 27.13 -22.07
CA ARG A 611 24.66 27.64 -23.15
C ARG A 611 24.46 26.63 -24.27
N THR A 612 25.35 25.66 -24.43
CA THR A 612 25.25 24.62 -25.46
C THR A 612 25.23 23.23 -24.82
N ARG A 613 24.58 22.26 -25.48
CA ARG A 613 24.58 20.85 -25.05
C ARG A 613 26.00 20.32 -24.87
N LYS A 614 26.88 20.56 -25.85
CA LYS A 614 28.28 20.12 -25.84
C LYS A 614 29.06 20.79 -24.69
N GLY A 615 28.89 22.10 -24.51
CA GLY A 615 29.55 22.85 -23.44
C GLY A 615 29.09 22.40 -22.04
N TYR A 616 27.81 22.10 -21.86
CA TYR A 616 27.27 21.54 -20.62
C TYR A 616 27.93 20.20 -20.28
N ILE A 617 27.87 19.23 -21.19
CA ILE A 617 28.40 17.87 -20.97
C ILE A 617 29.90 17.92 -20.66
N LEU A 618 30.69 18.63 -21.48
CA LEU A 618 32.14 18.72 -21.30
C LEU A 618 32.51 19.42 -19.98
N SER A 619 31.73 20.41 -19.55
CA SER A 619 31.98 21.09 -18.27
C SER A 619 31.67 20.24 -17.03
N LYS A 620 30.80 19.22 -17.18
CA LYS A 620 30.38 18.37 -16.06
C LYS A 620 31.33 17.22 -15.76
N ILE A 621 32.06 16.71 -16.75
CA ILE A 621 33.06 15.64 -16.56
C ILE A 621 34.11 16.01 -15.49
N PRO A 622 34.86 17.14 -15.60
CA PRO A 622 35.85 17.48 -14.59
C PRO A 622 35.21 17.79 -13.22
N TYR A 623 33.98 18.30 -13.22
CA TYR A 623 33.24 18.57 -11.98
C TYR A 623 32.86 17.26 -11.25
N ILE A 624 32.36 16.25 -11.98
CA ILE A 624 32.06 14.92 -11.44
C ILE A 624 33.32 14.28 -10.87
N LEU A 625 34.44 14.32 -11.60
CA LEU A 625 35.72 13.78 -11.12
C LEU A 625 36.19 14.50 -9.84
N THR A 626 36.03 15.83 -9.79
CA THR A 626 36.36 16.63 -8.61
C THR A 626 35.47 16.27 -7.42
N CYS A 627 34.14 16.19 -7.62
CA CYS A 627 33.20 15.81 -6.57
C CYS A 627 33.46 14.40 -6.07
N TRP A 628 33.79 13.46 -6.95
CA TRP A 628 34.12 12.09 -6.60
C TRP A 628 35.40 12.03 -5.76
N PHE A 629 36.47 12.69 -6.19
CA PHE A 629 37.73 12.77 -5.43
C PHE A 629 37.52 13.40 -4.05
N LEU A 630 36.80 14.53 -3.96
CA LEU A 630 36.52 15.20 -2.69
C LEU A 630 35.64 14.35 -1.76
N TYR A 631 34.68 13.62 -2.32
CA TYR A 631 33.85 12.69 -1.56
C TYR A 631 34.67 11.51 -1.01
N ASP A 632 35.54 10.92 -1.84
CA ASP A 632 36.46 9.84 -1.43
C ASP A 632 37.43 10.32 -0.34
N LEU A 633 38.07 11.48 -0.54
CA LEU A 633 38.95 12.11 0.44
C LEU A 633 38.23 12.35 1.77
N ASN A 634 37.02 12.91 1.74
CA ASN A 634 36.25 13.20 2.95
C ASN A 634 35.86 11.91 3.69
N LEU A 635 35.49 10.84 2.98
CA LEU A 635 35.22 9.54 3.60
C LEU A 635 36.48 8.94 4.24
N THR A 636 37.61 8.97 3.54
CA THR A 636 38.93 8.56 4.08
C THR A 636 39.26 9.29 5.38
N LEU A 637 39.05 10.61 5.42
CA LEU A 637 39.27 11.43 6.61
C LEU A 637 38.26 11.13 7.73
N THR A 638 37.01 10.84 7.38
CA THR A 638 35.93 10.57 8.33
C THR A 638 36.23 9.29 9.11
N ARG A 639 36.69 8.25 8.41
CA ARG A 639 37.12 6.96 9.00
C ARG A 639 38.36 7.04 9.88
N ARG A 640 39.04 8.18 9.92
CA ARG A 640 40.28 8.40 10.70
C ARG A 640 40.14 9.52 11.71
N ASN A 641 38.96 10.12 11.80
CA ASN A 641 38.68 11.21 12.72
C ASN A 641 38.06 10.63 14.00
N PRO A 642 38.72 10.74 15.17
CA PRO A 642 38.22 10.21 16.43
C PRO A 642 36.80 10.67 16.78
N TYR A 643 36.43 11.90 16.41
CA TYR A 643 35.11 12.44 16.71
C TYR A 643 33.98 11.82 15.89
N PHE A 644 34.25 11.31 14.68
CA PHE A 644 33.26 10.60 13.86
C PHE A 644 33.15 9.12 14.24
N LEU A 645 34.23 8.53 14.74
CA LEU A 645 34.25 7.14 15.19
C LEU A 645 33.74 6.96 16.63
N ASN A 646 33.48 8.06 17.34
CA ASN A 646 33.13 8.08 18.76
C ASN A 646 34.17 7.34 19.63
N ILE A 647 35.46 7.54 19.34
CA ILE A 647 36.58 7.01 20.12
C ILE A 647 37.30 8.15 20.86
N PRO A 648 37.98 7.86 21.99
CA PRO A 648 38.75 8.86 22.71
C PRO A 648 39.78 9.53 21.79
N VAL A 649 39.81 10.86 21.81
CA VAL A 649 40.83 11.63 21.10
C VAL A 649 42.19 11.36 21.78
N PRO A 650 43.25 10.99 21.02
CA PRO A 650 44.56 10.74 21.60
C PRO A 650 45.04 11.92 22.45
N SER A 651 45.44 11.65 23.69
CA SER A 651 45.85 12.69 24.65
C SER A 651 47.10 13.42 24.18
N ASP A 652 48.02 12.70 23.55
CA ASP A 652 49.27 13.14 22.94
C ASP A 652 49.12 13.90 21.61
N ALA A 653 47.93 13.86 20.98
CA ALA A 653 47.70 14.62 19.75
C ALA A 653 47.81 16.14 19.98
N SER A 654 48.46 16.84 19.04
CA SER A 654 48.66 18.28 19.10
C SER A 654 47.32 19.04 19.09
N ILE A 655 47.30 20.24 19.69
CA ILE A 655 46.11 21.11 19.70
C ILE A 655 45.65 21.42 18.27
N PHE A 656 46.61 21.61 17.35
CA PHE A 656 46.32 21.85 15.94
C PHE A 656 45.58 20.68 15.29
N LEU A 657 46.02 19.44 15.52
CA LEU A 657 45.36 18.25 14.98
C LEU A 657 43.96 18.06 15.56
N LYS A 658 43.80 18.29 16.88
CA LYS A 658 42.49 18.26 17.55
C LYS A 658 41.54 19.30 16.95
N ALA A 659 42.02 20.52 16.67
CA ALA A 659 41.24 21.57 16.03
C ALA A 659 40.85 21.20 14.58
N LEU A 660 41.75 20.59 13.81
CA LEU A 660 41.45 20.11 12.45
C LEU A 660 40.39 19.02 12.46
N TRP A 661 40.48 18.04 13.35
CA TRP A 661 39.47 16.99 13.49
C TRP A 661 38.10 17.55 13.89
N LEU A 662 38.08 18.53 14.80
CA LEU A 662 36.85 19.19 15.20
C LEU A 662 36.23 20.01 14.07
N ALA A 663 37.05 20.77 13.33
CA ALA A 663 36.62 21.51 12.15
C ALA A 663 36.07 20.56 11.08
N HIS A 664 36.75 19.45 10.82
CA HIS A 664 36.30 18.41 9.90
C HIS A 664 34.96 17.79 10.35
N ARG A 665 34.72 17.57 11.65
CA ARG A 665 33.38 17.16 12.14
C ARG A 665 32.30 18.19 11.79
N GLY A 666 32.63 19.48 11.86
CA GLY A 666 31.67 20.55 11.55
C GLY A 666 31.25 20.60 10.09
N ILE A 667 32.17 20.39 9.15
CA ILE A 667 31.91 20.60 7.71
C ILE A 667 31.89 19.32 6.88
N GLY A 668 32.53 18.25 7.34
CA GLY A 668 32.79 17.03 6.56
C GLY A 668 31.51 16.25 6.23
N GLU A 669 30.55 16.19 7.15
CA GLU A 669 29.26 15.54 6.89
C GLU A 669 28.48 16.30 5.80
N GLY A 670 28.41 17.62 5.91
CA GLY A 670 27.78 18.49 4.91
C GLY A 670 28.48 18.40 3.54
N LEU A 671 29.81 18.31 3.52
CA LEU A 671 30.60 18.16 2.29
C LEU A 671 30.30 16.81 1.61
N CYS A 672 30.26 15.72 2.39
CA CYS A 672 29.88 14.39 1.91
C CYS A 672 28.50 14.43 1.23
N VAL A 673 27.49 14.93 1.94
CA VAL A 673 26.13 15.05 1.42
C VAL A 673 26.09 15.92 0.16
N ALA A 674 26.79 17.05 0.16
CA ALA A 674 26.79 17.97 -0.99
C ALA A 674 27.43 17.36 -2.24
N MET A 675 28.58 16.69 -2.10
CA MET A 675 29.25 16.03 -3.21
C MET A 675 28.42 14.84 -3.71
N GLY A 676 27.86 14.02 -2.80
CA GLY A 676 27.00 12.89 -3.14
C GLY A 676 25.73 13.32 -3.91
N MET A 677 25.03 14.36 -3.46
CA MET A 677 23.88 14.91 -4.18
C MET A 677 24.25 15.46 -5.56
N SER A 678 25.40 16.12 -5.67
CA SER A 678 25.87 16.70 -6.93
C SER A 678 26.23 15.62 -7.95
N LEU A 679 26.96 14.57 -7.54
CA LEU A 679 27.29 13.41 -8.37
C LEU A 679 26.02 12.75 -8.93
N ASN A 680 25.05 12.45 -8.07
CA ASN A 680 23.80 11.80 -8.48
C ASN A 680 23.02 12.65 -9.50
N LEU A 681 22.84 13.95 -9.23
CA LEU A 681 22.13 14.84 -10.13
C LEU A 681 22.86 15.00 -11.47
N ASP A 682 24.18 15.18 -11.43
CA ASP A 682 24.95 15.49 -12.63
C ASP A 682 25.08 14.29 -13.55
N CYS A 683 25.30 13.08 -13.01
CA CYS A 683 25.29 11.83 -13.79
C CYS A 683 23.95 11.64 -14.54
N VAL A 684 22.82 11.81 -13.84
CA VAL A 684 21.49 11.71 -14.45
C VAL A 684 21.26 12.83 -15.47
N SER A 685 21.71 14.05 -15.17
CA SER A 685 21.53 15.19 -16.07
C SER A 685 22.31 15.03 -17.38
N ILE A 686 23.54 14.51 -17.34
CA ILE A 686 24.34 14.23 -18.54
C ILE A 686 23.61 13.22 -19.41
N LEU A 687 23.10 12.14 -18.83
CA LEU A 687 22.36 11.11 -19.56
C LEU A 687 21.13 11.73 -20.25
N PHE A 688 20.33 12.49 -19.51
CA PHE A 688 19.07 13.06 -20.02
C PHE A 688 19.32 14.12 -21.09
N VAL A 689 20.32 14.99 -20.89
CA VAL A 689 20.71 16.02 -21.86
C VAL A 689 21.33 15.38 -23.11
N SER A 690 22.14 14.32 -22.96
CA SER A 690 22.77 13.62 -24.09
C SER A 690 21.72 12.94 -24.98
N LEU A 691 20.74 12.28 -24.35
CA LEU A 691 19.61 11.63 -25.04
C LEU A 691 18.56 12.64 -25.56
N GLY A 692 18.71 13.93 -25.26
CA GLY A 692 17.74 14.97 -25.64
C GLY A 692 16.39 14.88 -24.95
N LEU A 693 16.34 14.21 -23.79
CA LEU A 693 15.14 14.11 -22.94
C LEU A 693 14.95 15.34 -22.04
N ALA A 694 16.00 16.15 -21.87
CA ALA A 694 15.94 17.39 -21.11
C ALA A 694 16.75 18.50 -21.81
N ASP A 695 16.25 19.74 -21.72
CA ASP A 695 16.99 20.89 -22.20
C ASP A 695 17.97 21.41 -21.14
N VAL A 696 19.12 21.92 -21.60
CA VAL A 696 20.16 22.48 -20.73
C VAL A 696 19.61 23.65 -19.90
N ALA A 697 18.63 24.39 -20.44
CA ALA A 697 18.02 25.50 -19.72
C ALA A 697 17.31 25.08 -18.42
N SER A 698 16.93 23.80 -18.31
CA SER A 698 16.27 23.25 -17.12
C SER A 698 17.21 23.04 -15.93
N TYR A 699 18.53 23.20 -16.12
CA TYR A 699 19.54 22.94 -15.10
C TYR A 699 20.24 24.22 -14.61
N ARG A 700 20.48 24.26 -13.29
CA ARG A 700 21.30 25.25 -12.58
C ARG A 700 22.11 24.55 -11.48
N PRO A 701 23.29 25.08 -11.08
CA PRO A 701 24.08 24.52 -9.99
C PRO A 701 23.23 24.26 -8.75
N LEU A 702 23.47 23.13 -8.07
CA LEU A 702 22.66 22.71 -6.93
C LEU A 702 22.98 23.55 -5.67
N PHE A 703 24.26 23.81 -5.46
CA PHE A 703 24.81 24.58 -4.36
C PHE A 703 25.27 25.96 -4.84
N GLY A 704 25.22 26.95 -3.96
CA GLY A 704 25.78 28.28 -4.19
C GLY A 704 27.25 28.35 -3.83
N SER A 705 27.80 29.57 -3.80
CA SER A 705 29.21 29.76 -3.44
C SER A 705 29.43 29.58 -1.94
N ILE A 706 30.41 28.75 -1.58
CA ILE A 706 30.86 28.60 -0.18
C ILE A 706 31.45 29.91 0.35
N SER A 707 31.96 30.79 -0.54
CA SER A 707 32.50 32.10 -0.17
C SER A 707 31.47 33.04 0.50
N ASP A 708 30.17 32.76 0.34
CA ASP A 708 29.10 33.50 1.01
C ASP A 708 28.74 32.91 2.38
N GLY A 709 29.21 31.71 2.71
CA GLY A 709 28.81 30.89 3.87
C GLY A 709 29.38 31.31 5.23
N TYR A 710 29.90 32.53 5.38
CA TYR A 710 30.52 33.03 6.63
C TYR A 710 29.49 33.38 7.74
N THR A 711 28.24 32.97 7.58
CA THR A 711 27.14 33.15 8.54
C THR A 711 26.21 31.94 8.41
N VAL A 712 25.61 31.47 9.50
CA VAL A 712 24.65 30.36 9.49
C VAL A 712 23.47 30.71 8.58
N GLN A 713 23.05 31.99 8.57
CA GLN A 713 22.00 32.47 7.67
C GLN A 713 22.40 32.35 6.19
N ASN A 714 23.59 32.82 5.79
CA ASN A 714 24.01 32.71 4.39
C ASN A 714 24.33 31.27 4.01
N LEU A 715 24.83 30.45 4.93
CA LEU A 715 25.11 29.04 4.68
C LEU A 715 23.82 28.35 4.20
N TRP A 716 22.74 28.39 5.00
CA TRP A 716 21.47 27.75 4.62
C TRP A 716 20.70 28.52 3.53
N GLY A 717 20.86 29.85 3.48
CA GLY A 717 20.10 30.72 2.58
C GLY A 717 20.69 30.95 1.20
N LYS A 718 22.01 30.74 1.02
CA LYS A 718 22.74 31.01 -0.24
C LYS A 718 23.64 29.87 -0.68
N ALA A 719 24.43 29.29 0.24
CA ALA A 719 25.42 28.28 -0.11
C ALA A 719 24.80 26.87 -0.24
N TRP A 720 23.92 26.49 0.69
CA TRP A 720 23.25 25.19 0.71
C TRP A 720 22.16 25.09 -0.37
N HIS A 721 21.78 23.86 -0.72
CA HIS A 721 20.81 23.61 -1.78
C HIS A 721 19.44 24.22 -1.46
N GLN A 722 18.73 24.73 -2.49
CA GLN A 722 17.39 25.31 -2.32
C GLN A 722 16.24 24.34 -2.70
N THR A 723 16.56 23.06 -2.96
CA THR A 723 15.62 22.01 -3.41
C THR A 723 14.31 21.97 -2.62
N PHE A 724 14.36 22.03 -1.29
CA PHE A 724 13.18 21.90 -0.43
C PHE A 724 12.61 23.22 0.10
N ARG A 725 13.18 24.36 -0.31
CA ARG A 725 12.77 25.68 0.20
C ARG A 725 11.26 25.91 0.06
N ARG A 726 10.73 25.71 -1.15
CA ARG A 726 9.30 25.89 -1.43
C ARG A 726 8.43 24.86 -0.69
N PRO A 727 8.65 23.53 -0.81
CA PRO A 727 7.88 22.54 -0.06
C PRO A 727 7.78 22.84 1.44
N PHE A 728 8.90 23.18 2.07
CA PHE A 728 8.93 23.48 3.50
C PHE A 728 8.18 24.76 3.85
N LEU A 729 8.35 25.83 3.04
CA LEU A 729 7.60 27.06 3.21
C LEU A 729 6.09 26.83 3.09
N VAL A 730 5.64 26.01 2.14
CA VAL A 730 4.20 25.73 1.97
C VAL A 730 3.63 25.02 3.20
N ILE A 731 4.33 24.00 3.71
CA ILE A 731 3.89 23.27 4.90
C ILE A 731 3.87 24.21 6.12
N ALA A 732 4.94 24.98 6.34
CA ALA A 732 5.03 25.90 7.48
C ALA A 732 3.99 27.03 7.42
N ASN A 733 3.73 27.60 6.24
CA ASN A 733 2.65 28.57 6.06
C ASN A 733 1.27 27.94 6.25
N GLY A 734 1.06 26.71 5.78
CA GLY A 734 -0.17 25.96 6.00
C GLY A 734 -0.45 25.75 7.50
N MET A 735 0.57 25.40 8.28
CA MET A 735 0.45 25.30 9.74
C MET A 735 0.12 26.66 10.39
N ALA A 736 0.74 27.74 9.92
CA ALA A 736 0.44 29.10 10.40
C ALA A 736 -1.02 29.52 10.09
N ASP A 737 -1.52 29.16 8.90
CA ASP A 737 -2.90 29.41 8.48
C ASP A 737 -3.91 28.60 9.32
N VAL A 738 -3.60 27.32 9.63
CA VAL A 738 -4.43 26.48 10.52
C VAL A 738 -4.50 27.04 11.94
N LEU A 739 -3.42 27.63 12.43
CA LEU A 739 -3.38 28.30 13.74
C LEU A 739 -3.94 29.73 13.71
N HIS A 740 -4.47 30.18 12.57
CA HIS A 740 -5.04 31.52 12.38
C HIS A 740 -4.09 32.67 12.75
N LEU A 741 -2.78 32.51 12.49
CA LEU A 741 -1.80 33.56 12.78
C LEU A 741 -2.02 34.80 11.89
N PRO A 742 -1.93 36.03 12.43
CA PRO A 742 -2.14 37.26 11.66
C PRO A 742 -1.16 37.38 10.49
N LYS A 743 -1.69 37.51 9.27
CA LYS A 743 -0.91 37.55 8.04
C LYS A 743 0.00 38.78 7.98
N LYS A 744 1.20 38.62 7.42
CA LYS A 744 2.21 39.69 7.22
C LYS A 744 2.73 40.31 8.53
N THR A 745 2.65 39.60 9.65
CA THR A 745 3.23 40.03 10.93
C THR A 745 4.61 39.41 11.17
N LYS A 746 5.41 40.05 12.04
CA LYS A 746 6.70 39.48 12.49
C LYS A 746 6.50 38.12 13.18
N LEU A 747 5.43 37.95 13.93
CA LEU A 747 5.09 36.70 14.60
C LEU A 747 4.91 35.56 13.58
N GLN A 748 4.12 35.78 12.53
CA GLN A 748 3.95 34.80 11.46
C GLN A 748 5.29 34.50 10.76
N ALA A 749 6.09 35.53 10.46
CA ALA A 749 7.39 35.35 9.83
C ALA A 749 8.34 34.49 10.68
N TYR A 750 8.40 34.73 12.00
CA TYR A 750 9.20 33.91 12.91
C TYR A 750 8.67 32.49 13.05
N PHE A 751 7.35 32.31 13.16
CA PHE A 751 6.71 31.00 13.22
C PHE A 751 7.03 30.17 11.97
N VAL A 752 6.83 30.75 10.77
CA VAL A 752 7.13 30.08 9.50
C VAL A 752 8.61 29.74 9.38
N PHE A 753 9.49 30.65 9.82
CA PHE A 753 10.93 30.42 9.79
C PHE A 753 11.35 29.23 10.66
N VAL A 754 10.87 29.15 11.91
CA VAL A 754 11.11 27.99 12.78
C VAL A 754 10.44 26.74 12.21
N GLY A 755 9.23 26.88 11.67
CA GLY A 755 8.48 25.79 11.03
C GLY A 755 9.23 25.15 9.86
N VAL A 756 9.94 25.93 9.04
CA VAL A 756 10.78 25.39 7.94
C VAL A 756 11.87 24.47 8.46
N PHE A 757 12.56 24.83 9.55
CA PHE A 757 13.57 23.96 10.17
C PHE A 757 12.94 22.74 10.87
N ALA A 758 11.75 22.87 11.45
CA ALA A 758 11.01 21.74 12.02
C ALA A 758 10.57 20.73 10.94
N VAL A 759 10.11 21.19 9.78
CA VAL A 759 9.78 20.31 8.64
C VAL A 759 11.04 19.64 8.09
N SER A 760 12.16 20.37 7.98
CA SER A 760 13.46 19.79 7.63
C SER A 760 13.88 18.71 8.63
N CYS A 761 13.66 18.94 9.91
CA CYS A 761 13.93 17.95 10.95
C CYS A 761 13.12 16.68 10.75
N LEU A 762 11.80 16.79 10.57
CA LEU A 762 10.91 15.66 10.34
C LEU A 762 11.36 14.82 9.13
N LEU A 763 11.77 15.48 8.04
CA LEU A 763 12.28 14.81 6.86
C LEU A 763 13.51 13.95 7.19
N HIS A 764 14.48 14.53 7.89
CA HIS A 764 15.69 13.81 8.26
C HIS A 764 15.46 12.80 9.39
N SER A 765 14.47 12.98 10.27
CA SER A 765 14.08 11.97 11.27
C SER A 765 13.64 10.65 10.61
N VAL A 766 13.01 10.72 9.44
CA VAL A 766 12.66 9.52 8.65
C VAL A 766 13.91 8.85 8.07
N GLY A 767 14.91 9.64 7.66
CA GLY A 767 16.23 9.14 7.28
C GLY A 767 16.96 8.44 8.43
N ASP A 768 17.07 9.12 9.58
CA ASP A 768 17.63 8.53 10.80
C ASP A 768 16.86 7.27 11.21
N PHE A 769 15.52 7.26 11.13
CA PHE A 769 14.72 6.08 11.43
C PHE A 769 15.04 4.91 10.50
N ALA A 770 15.22 5.17 9.19
CA ALA A 770 15.60 4.13 8.22
C ALA A 770 16.98 3.51 8.51
N LEU A 771 17.90 4.29 9.10
CA LEU A 771 19.22 3.84 9.54
C LEU A 771 19.17 3.11 10.89
N VAL A 772 18.54 3.73 11.89
CA VAL A 772 18.60 3.37 13.31
C VAL A 772 17.50 2.38 13.72
N GLY A 773 16.36 2.39 13.02
CA GLY A 773 15.19 1.56 13.33
C GLY A 773 14.37 2.02 14.54
N SER A 774 14.71 3.17 15.14
CA SER A 774 14.07 3.68 16.36
C SER A 774 13.89 5.20 16.34
N TRP A 775 12.64 5.67 16.50
CA TRP A 775 12.34 7.10 16.60
C TRP A 775 12.96 7.75 17.84
N ARG A 776 13.15 6.98 18.92
CA ARG A 776 13.72 7.47 20.18
C ARG A 776 15.22 7.78 20.08
N GLU A 777 15.90 7.13 19.15
CA GLU A 777 17.35 7.26 18.97
C GLU A 777 17.73 8.27 17.86
N THR A 778 16.74 8.79 17.12
CA THR A 778 16.97 9.86 16.14
C THR A 778 17.48 11.12 16.84
N LYS A 779 18.52 11.75 16.28
CA LYS A 779 19.12 12.97 16.86
C LYS A 779 18.96 14.20 15.97
N THR A 780 18.29 14.06 14.83
CA THR A 780 17.96 15.16 13.89
C THR A 780 17.40 16.43 14.54
N TRP A 781 16.53 16.31 15.56
CA TRP A 781 15.96 17.47 16.28
C TRP A 781 17.01 18.32 16.99
N THR A 782 18.08 17.69 17.46
CA THR A 782 19.20 18.38 18.11
C THR A 782 20.07 19.15 17.12
N PHE A 783 20.01 18.82 15.82
CA PHE A 783 20.78 19.48 14.78
C PHE A 783 19.99 20.57 14.04
N PHE A 784 18.81 20.23 13.50
CA PHE A 784 18.08 21.10 12.57
C PHE A 784 17.33 22.24 13.26
N LEU A 785 16.67 21.97 14.39
CA LEU A 785 15.84 22.98 15.06
C LEU A 785 16.68 24.15 15.64
N PRO A 786 17.85 23.90 16.29
CA PRO A 786 18.68 24.98 16.82
C PRO A 786 19.26 25.94 15.78
N GLN A 787 19.26 25.57 14.48
CA GLN A 787 19.72 26.47 13.41
C GLN A 787 18.92 27.77 13.37
N ALA A 788 17.61 27.71 13.65
CA ALA A 788 16.78 28.90 13.75
C ALA A 788 17.26 29.83 14.89
N GLY A 789 17.59 29.26 16.04
CA GLY A 789 18.15 29.98 17.18
C GLY A 789 19.50 30.63 16.88
N ALA A 790 20.41 29.90 16.23
CA ALA A 790 21.70 30.42 15.82
C ALA A 790 21.57 31.60 14.84
N ILE A 791 20.62 31.54 13.90
CA ILE A 791 20.38 32.64 12.96
C ILE A 791 19.81 33.87 13.69
N PHE A 792 18.94 33.69 14.69
CA PHE A 792 18.46 34.81 15.51
C PHE A 792 19.57 35.44 16.32
N PHE A 793 20.39 34.61 16.98
CA PHE A 793 21.55 35.06 17.74
C PHE A 793 22.52 35.84 16.85
N GLU A 794 22.89 35.28 15.71
CA GLU A 794 23.75 35.90 14.71
C GLU A 794 23.17 37.24 14.20
N SER A 795 21.86 37.30 13.96
CA SER A 795 21.18 38.53 13.53
C SER A 795 21.25 39.63 14.60
N ILE A 796 21.17 39.28 15.87
CA ILE A 796 21.32 40.22 17.00
C ILE A 796 22.76 40.74 17.05
N ILE A 797 23.75 39.84 17.03
CA ILE A 797 25.17 40.21 17.08
C ILE A 797 25.55 41.10 15.90
N ILE A 798 25.14 40.76 14.68
CA ILE A 798 25.39 41.58 13.48
C ILE A 798 24.72 42.95 13.62
N SER A 799 23.51 43.01 14.18
CA SER A 799 22.80 44.29 14.39
C SER A 799 23.51 45.17 15.43
N LEU A 800 23.99 44.59 16.52
CA LEU A 800 24.77 45.29 17.55
C LEU A 800 26.12 45.76 17.00
N ALA A 801 26.83 44.92 16.26
CA ALA A 801 28.10 45.27 15.62
C ALA A 801 27.93 46.44 14.63
N LYS A 802 26.85 46.43 13.82
CA LYS A 802 26.51 47.54 12.93
C LYS A 802 26.21 48.83 13.69
N LYS A 803 25.46 48.74 14.81
CA LYS A 803 25.20 49.90 15.69
C LYS A 803 26.48 50.43 16.34
N ALA A 804 27.43 49.57 16.65
CA ALA A 804 28.76 49.92 17.16
C ALA A 804 29.73 50.42 16.07
N GLY A 805 29.29 50.59 14.82
CA GLY A 805 30.11 51.10 13.71
C GLY A 805 31.04 50.08 13.06
N ILE A 806 30.98 48.80 13.44
CA ILE A 806 31.79 47.73 12.85
C ILE A 806 31.28 47.45 11.43
N ARG A 807 32.15 47.67 10.44
CA ARG A 807 31.85 47.43 9.02
C ARG A 807 32.33 46.05 8.58
N LYS A 808 31.69 45.50 7.54
CA LYS A 808 32.12 44.26 6.90
C LYS A 808 33.51 44.46 6.27
N ASN A 809 34.46 43.64 6.68
CA ASN A 809 35.81 43.52 6.13
C ASN A 809 36.29 42.06 6.19
N VAL A 810 37.51 41.78 5.71
CA VAL A 810 38.09 40.43 5.69
C VAL A 810 38.13 39.80 7.09
N VAL A 811 38.45 40.57 8.13
CA VAL A 811 38.53 40.08 9.52
C VAL A 811 37.16 39.64 10.03
N THR A 812 36.12 40.48 9.86
CA THR A 812 34.75 40.11 10.26
C THR A 812 34.22 38.90 9.51
N VAL A 813 34.65 38.70 8.26
CA VAL A 813 34.31 37.52 7.46
C VAL A 813 35.04 36.28 7.97
N ALA A 814 36.33 36.39 8.32
CA ALA A 814 37.09 35.30 8.93
C ALA A 814 36.51 34.87 10.28
N ILE A 815 36.12 35.84 11.13
CA ILE A 815 35.39 35.58 12.38
C ILE A 815 34.07 34.85 12.09
N GLY A 816 33.35 35.27 11.05
CA GLY A 816 32.13 34.61 10.61
C GLY A 816 32.34 33.14 10.21
N TYR A 817 33.40 32.83 9.46
CA TYR A 817 33.76 31.44 9.16
C TYR A 817 34.12 30.64 10.41
N ALA A 818 34.91 31.21 11.31
CA ALA A 818 35.24 30.56 12.58
C ALA A 818 33.98 30.27 13.41
N TRP A 819 33.03 31.21 13.45
CA TRP A 819 31.71 31.04 14.07
C TRP A 819 30.93 29.88 13.44
N VAL A 820 30.77 29.88 12.11
CA VAL A 820 30.00 28.82 11.41
C VAL A 820 30.63 27.45 11.60
N ILE A 821 31.95 27.32 11.44
CA ILE A 821 32.66 26.04 11.60
C ILE A 821 32.52 25.55 13.06
N SER A 822 32.69 26.43 14.04
CA SER A 822 32.58 26.07 15.46
C SER A 822 31.14 25.70 15.83
N TRP A 823 30.15 26.45 15.36
CA TRP A 823 28.73 26.18 15.58
C TRP A 823 28.34 24.81 15.00
N LEU A 824 28.72 24.54 13.74
CA LEU A 824 28.45 23.26 13.12
C LEU A 824 29.17 22.12 13.83
N ALA A 825 30.46 22.30 14.16
CA ALA A 825 31.22 21.28 14.88
C ALA A 825 30.63 20.95 16.26
N PHE A 826 30.05 21.93 16.96
CA PHE A 826 29.35 21.71 18.21
C PHE A 826 28.03 20.97 18.00
N ILE A 827 27.18 21.46 17.10
CA ILE A 827 25.81 20.97 16.94
C ILE A 827 25.71 19.63 16.19
N THR A 828 26.72 19.25 15.40
CA THR A 828 26.78 17.92 14.76
C THR A 828 27.16 16.80 15.74
N GLY A 829 27.68 17.10 16.94
CA GLY A 829 28.12 16.08 17.90
C GLY A 829 27.10 14.95 18.14
N PRO A 830 25.88 15.24 18.61
CA PRO A 830 24.88 14.21 18.90
C PRO A 830 24.46 13.37 17.69
N ILE A 831 24.37 13.98 16.49
CA ILE A 831 23.97 13.24 15.28
C ILE A 831 25.12 12.35 14.80
N THR A 832 26.36 12.84 14.82
CA THR A 832 27.54 12.04 14.49
C THR A 832 27.71 10.85 15.44
N GLU A 833 27.47 11.02 16.73
CA GLU A 833 27.52 9.94 17.72
C GLU A 833 26.47 8.87 17.42
N SER A 834 25.22 9.27 17.14
CA SER A 834 24.15 8.34 16.79
C SER A 834 24.45 7.60 15.49
N HIS A 835 24.93 8.30 14.46
CA HIS A 835 25.34 7.71 13.19
C HIS A 835 26.51 6.73 13.35
N ALA A 836 27.51 7.06 14.15
CA ALA A 836 28.66 6.20 14.45
C ALA A 836 28.22 4.91 15.14
N LYS A 837 27.38 5.01 16.17
CA LYS A 837 26.81 3.86 16.90
C LYS A 837 26.11 2.86 15.97
N HIS A 838 25.50 3.34 14.90
CA HIS A 838 24.73 2.53 13.95
C HIS A 838 25.48 2.22 12.66
N GLY A 839 26.81 2.43 12.63
CA GLY A 839 27.66 2.01 11.52
C GLY A 839 27.59 2.88 10.27
N TYR A 840 26.99 4.08 10.32
CA TYR A 840 26.86 4.97 9.17
C TYR A 840 28.20 5.30 8.49
N TYR A 841 29.25 5.47 9.29
CA TYR A 841 30.60 5.79 8.81
C TYR A 841 31.44 4.56 8.42
N SER A 842 30.88 3.35 8.54
CA SER A 842 31.57 2.09 8.22
C SER A 842 31.50 1.71 6.73
N ASP A 843 30.64 2.36 5.95
CA ASP A 843 30.46 2.09 4.52
C ASP A 843 31.77 2.31 3.73
N ARG A 844 32.08 1.38 2.81
CA ARG A 844 33.23 1.47 1.88
C ARG A 844 32.79 1.59 0.43
N PHE A 845 33.54 2.36 -0.35
CA PHE A 845 33.46 2.24 -1.80
C PHE A 845 34.08 0.93 -2.22
N GLU A 846 33.52 0.32 -3.27
CA GLU A 846 34.16 -0.81 -3.95
C GLU A 846 35.56 -0.42 -4.45
N PHE A 847 35.76 0.84 -4.85
CA PHE A 847 37.03 1.41 -5.27
C PHE A 847 37.29 2.78 -4.61
N SER A 848 38.42 2.94 -3.93
CA SER A 848 38.87 4.22 -3.32
C SER A 848 40.25 4.59 -3.84
N PHE A 849 40.36 5.74 -4.48
CA PHE A 849 41.62 6.25 -5.01
C PHE A 849 42.50 6.81 -3.89
N VAL A 850 41.88 7.51 -2.93
CA VAL A 850 42.61 8.11 -1.82
C VAL A 850 43.11 7.04 -0.85
N ASP A 851 42.29 6.07 -0.44
CA ASP A 851 42.76 4.96 0.40
C ASP A 851 43.80 4.10 -0.37
N GLY A 852 43.64 3.91 -1.68
CA GLY A 852 44.60 3.21 -2.54
C GLY A 852 45.97 3.88 -2.57
N LEU A 853 46.03 5.20 -2.76
CA LEU A 853 47.29 5.97 -2.70
C LEU A 853 47.90 5.98 -1.30
N TRP A 854 47.07 6.04 -0.26
CA TRP A 854 47.55 6.16 1.12
C TRP A 854 48.02 4.83 1.72
N THR A 855 47.32 3.74 1.42
CA THR A 855 47.50 2.43 2.09
C THR A 855 47.85 1.29 1.14
N GLY A 856 47.79 1.51 -0.18
CA GLY A 856 47.93 0.45 -1.19
C GLY A 856 46.67 -0.39 -1.41
N GLN A 857 45.58 -0.15 -0.67
CA GLN A 857 44.31 -0.87 -0.82
C GLN A 857 43.35 -0.13 -1.75
N TRP A 858 43.29 -0.55 -3.01
CA TRP A 858 42.47 0.08 -4.05
C TRP A 858 41.00 -0.38 -4.04
N ASN A 859 40.75 -1.63 -3.62
CA ASN A 859 39.43 -2.25 -3.66
C ASN A 859 38.97 -2.73 -2.27
N HIS A 860 37.69 -2.56 -1.96
CA HIS A 860 37.07 -3.09 -0.75
C HIS A 860 35.81 -3.91 -1.10
N TYR A 861 35.86 -5.23 -0.91
CA TYR A 861 34.71 -6.11 -1.14
C TYR A 861 33.73 -6.08 0.05
N PRO A 862 32.39 -6.12 -0.16
CA PRO A 862 31.40 -5.93 0.91
C PRO A 862 31.29 -7.04 1.96
N HIS A 863 31.99 -8.17 1.84
CA HIS A 863 31.79 -9.30 2.74
C HIS A 863 33.08 -10.06 3.03
N THR A 864 33.83 -9.61 4.03
CA THR A 864 34.56 -10.43 5.02
C THR A 864 35.31 -9.49 5.95
N ASP A 865 35.24 -9.74 7.26
CA ASP A 865 36.05 -9.10 8.32
C ASP A 865 35.66 -7.68 8.76
N VAL A 866 34.48 -7.55 9.37
CA VAL A 866 34.16 -6.40 10.26
C VAL A 866 34.75 -6.60 11.67
N PHE A 867 35.37 -7.76 11.98
CA PHE A 867 35.85 -8.09 13.34
C PHE A 867 37.29 -8.61 13.43
N LYS A 868 38.17 -8.39 12.44
CA LYS A 868 39.59 -8.79 12.53
C LYS A 868 40.60 -7.65 12.67
N TRP A 869 40.15 -6.46 13.06
CA TRP A 869 41.04 -5.31 13.33
C TRP A 869 40.68 -4.57 14.63
N TYR A 870 40.31 -5.33 15.65
CA TYR A 870 40.50 -5.04 17.07
C TYR A 870 41.19 -6.26 17.68
#